data_AF-A0A5J5NET3-F1
#
_entry.id   AF-A0A5J5NET3-F1
#
_cell.length_a   1.000
_cell.length_b   1.000
_cell.length_c   1.000
_cell.angle_alpha   90.00
_cell.angle_beta   90.00
_cell.angle_gamma   90.00
#
_symmetry.space_group_name_H-M   'P 1'
#
loop_
_entity.id
_entity.type
_entity.pdbx_description
1 polymer ?
#
loop_
_entity_poly.entity_id
_entity_poly.type
_entity_poly.pdbx_seq_one_letter_code
_entity_poly.pdbx_strand_id
1 'polypeptide(L)'
;MLLVLERCSWCTTDACLEHERIALLHLKPFFNYGNQLQSWVEVKGSDCCKWERVECNTTTRRLIQLSLNSTIWLYNMEYDMDNRNLNAWYLNASMFLPFEELKRLYLSGNAMGGNLENEGRFQLLSRLNNLETLDLSWNSLKNSILFHMRNLSSLKTLRLRRNQLKGRLDHIQGLNNLTNLKYLDLSDNNIESISNQDGGRKLESTHLEELNLDYNLFNTSVFASLNKLSNLKSLSIRFNGLKGSIDMKDLDAFIKLRELDLSDNELKDLVIHQENKGLRNLKVLFLYHAFTDGSIPLQNLVESFSSVKAFHLQYNYLNMTLATQELNVSSSLEEIYLDYSTLNTNILQSIGVFASLKTLSLHDCGLIGPLPNHGWCDLRNLEVLDVSGNALEGMLPHCFSNLTSLRELDISANRFQIPLSFAPFANLSNLKVLSGDENKMVMEPSFYTSVPKFQLTSISLSKCITSQQLNLELPTFLYYQYDLRYVDLSHNNFSGTVPTWLLENNTKLEVLILMGNSFTGPLSFSSALISNVSSIDISENKLQGQIPTTICSTFPHLWRLFLSKHAFEGNIPLCLSVMKYLSFLDLSNNQLYGKVPEELIAKGSLTILRLSNNKLSGNVVPVVLNSNGVQNLYLDGNNFSGEMTNVDLSTFEFPNSIREIDLSNNKLHGKLPRWIGNASFLERLALSNSGFEGSIPMEFCKLNRLEFLDLSQNHLSGSIPSCFNPPNIEHVHLHGNRLRGPLSLAFYNSSSLVTLDLRGNNLTGNIPKWIDTLSSLSVLLLKDNHFHGKVPIQLCKLHSLSIIDLSQNMFSGPIPSCLGNLSLPMQTKKILDIGIYRQSTEEDESTRIMIANLGPDSYYPYSYFEEVIEFTTKSGFYSYKGDILSYMTGIDLSCNNLTGHIPPELGNLSEIHSLNLSHNKLTGVIPSSFSKLHQIESLDLSYNNLSGEIPNQLVELNSLEVFSVAFNNLSGSIPEPKAQFGTFIENSYEGNPFLCGVILHKSCSKTDSPSTISTVSEDKRRRWFDRYL
;
A
#
# COMPACT_ATOMS: atom_id res chain seq x y z
N MET A 1 11.20 33.49 49.77
CA MET A 1 11.72 33.21 51.11
C MET A 1 13.23 33.05 50.98
N LEU A 2 14.00 33.83 51.74
CA LEU A 2 15.47 33.95 51.70
C LEU A 2 16.17 32.81 52.49
N LEU A 3 17.46 32.59 52.18
CA LEU A 3 18.49 31.71 52.80
C LEU A 3 18.47 30.27 52.25
N VAL A 4 19.58 29.65 51.81
CA VAL A 4 21.00 29.72 52.24
C VAL A 4 21.95 29.59 51.04
N LEU A 5 22.96 30.45 51.00
CA LEU A 5 24.18 30.31 50.19
C LEU A 5 25.10 29.28 50.87
N GLU A 6 25.25 28.10 50.28
CA GLU A 6 26.43 27.26 50.50
C GLU A 6 27.22 27.14 49.20
N ARG A 7 28.44 27.70 49.23
CA ARG A 7 29.46 27.53 48.20
C ARG A 7 29.78 26.05 48.08
N CYS A 8 29.32 25.39 47.02
CA CYS A 8 29.76 24.05 46.69
C CYS A 8 31.03 24.13 45.84
N SER A 9 32.15 23.86 46.49
CA SER A 9 33.50 23.75 45.94
C SER A 9 33.72 22.39 45.30
N TRP A 10 32.92 22.03 44.28
CA TRP A 10 33.18 21.04 43.20
C TRP A 10 32.26 21.39 42.02
N CYS A 11 32.55 22.50 41.34
CA CYS A 11 32.00 22.73 40.00
C CYS A 11 32.84 21.90 39.02
N THR A 12 32.32 20.75 38.60
CA THR A 12 32.71 20.23 37.29
C THR A 12 32.21 21.23 36.26
N THR A 13 33.13 21.80 35.49
CA THR A 13 32.89 22.82 34.46
C THR A 13 32.14 22.30 33.21
N ASP A 14 31.56 21.10 33.31
CA ASP A 14 31.04 20.30 32.20
C ASP A 14 29.53 20.00 32.30
N ALA A 15 28.78 20.62 33.22
CA ALA A 15 27.36 20.35 33.42
C ALA A 15 26.47 21.60 33.26
N CYS A 16 25.22 21.38 32.82
CA CYS A 16 24.18 22.41 32.76
C CYS A 16 23.86 23.05 34.13
N LEU A 17 23.26 24.25 34.16
CA LEU A 17 22.93 24.91 35.42
C LEU A 17 21.90 24.12 36.24
N GLU A 18 22.18 23.95 37.53
CA GLU A 18 21.41 23.09 38.43
C GLU A 18 19.92 23.49 38.52
N HIS A 19 19.59 24.79 38.45
CA HIS A 19 18.20 25.23 38.50
C HIS A 19 17.44 24.92 37.20
N GLU A 20 18.08 24.97 36.03
CA GLU A 20 17.48 24.55 34.75
C GLU A 20 17.30 23.03 34.71
N ARG A 21 18.28 22.28 35.23
CA ARG A 21 18.18 20.82 35.42
C ARG A 21 16.97 20.44 36.28
N ILE A 22 16.80 21.11 37.42
CA ILE A 22 15.64 20.92 38.31
C ILE A 22 14.34 21.29 37.59
N ALA A 23 14.30 22.40 36.86
CA ALA A 23 13.13 22.80 36.09
C ALA A 23 12.74 21.77 35.01
N LEU A 24 13.71 21.16 34.31
CA LEU A 24 13.47 20.06 33.36
C LEU A 24 12.88 18.83 34.08
N LEU A 25 13.41 18.45 35.24
CA LEU A 25 12.86 17.34 36.01
C LEU A 25 11.44 17.62 36.51
N HIS A 26 11.09 18.88 36.79
CA HIS A 26 9.71 19.27 37.08
C HIS A 26 8.77 19.19 35.88
N LEU A 27 9.29 19.34 34.65
CA LEU A 27 8.51 19.13 33.42
C LEU A 27 8.32 17.64 33.10
N LYS A 28 9.29 16.78 33.45
CA LYS A 28 9.31 15.36 33.08
C LYS A 28 7.98 14.60 33.33
N PRO A 29 7.27 14.75 34.47
CA PRO A 29 6.02 14.01 34.72
C PRO A 29 4.91 14.32 33.72
N PHE A 30 4.94 15.49 33.08
CA PHE A 30 3.93 15.92 32.14
C PHE A 30 4.17 15.39 30.72
N PHE A 31 5.42 15.03 30.39
CA PHE A 31 5.86 14.72 29.03
C PHE A 31 6.62 13.38 28.91
N ASN A 32 6.49 12.45 29.89
CA ASN A 32 7.24 11.17 29.89
C ASN A 32 6.33 9.93 29.75
N TYR A 33 5.33 9.98 28.88
CA TYR A 33 4.52 8.78 28.58
C TYR A 33 5.27 7.86 27.61
N GLY A 34 5.12 6.54 27.77
CA GLY A 34 5.87 5.56 26.99
C GLY A 34 7.39 5.57 27.25
N ASN A 35 7.82 6.20 28.35
CA ASN A 35 9.23 6.30 28.75
C ASN A 35 10.11 6.97 27.67
N GLN A 36 9.61 8.03 27.02
CA GLN A 36 10.33 8.75 25.96
C GLN A 36 11.42 9.72 26.45
N LEU A 37 11.43 10.08 27.74
CA LEU A 37 12.45 10.92 28.37
C LEU A 37 13.39 10.08 29.25
N GLN A 38 13.79 8.91 28.77
CA GLN A 38 14.66 7.96 29.51
C GLN A 38 15.99 8.58 29.92
N SER A 39 16.59 9.40 29.07
CA SER A 39 17.88 10.03 29.36
C SER A 39 17.82 11.07 30.48
N TRP A 40 16.62 11.55 30.86
CA TRP A 40 16.42 12.60 31.86
C TRP A 40 16.53 12.01 33.27
N VAL A 41 17.74 11.72 33.70
CA VAL A 41 18.00 10.99 34.94
C VAL A 41 18.04 11.91 36.16
N GLU A 42 17.47 11.46 37.28
CA GLU A 42 17.50 12.18 38.56
C GLU A 42 18.82 11.90 39.32
N VAL A 43 19.95 12.06 38.63
CA VAL A 43 21.29 11.89 39.21
C VAL A 43 21.88 13.27 39.49
N LYS A 44 22.27 13.52 40.74
CA LYS A 44 22.88 14.80 41.16
C LYS A 44 24.18 15.02 40.39
N GLY A 45 24.31 16.18 39.74
CA GLY A 45 25.46 16.52 38.88
C GLY A 45 25.42 15.92 37.47
N SER A 46 24.31 15.30 37.06
CA SER A 46 24.11 14.91 35.66
C SER A 46 24.05 16.12 34.73
N ASP A 47 24.72 16.02 33.59
CA ASP A 47 24.73 17.07 32.59
C ASP A 47 23.46 16.99 31.72
N CYS A 48 22.49 17.85 31.99
CA CYS A 48 21.25 17.89 31.20
C CYS A 48 21.44 18.36 29.75
N CYS A 49 22.59 18.95 29.40
CA CYS A 49 22.91 19.27 28.02
C CYS A 49 23.18 18.02 27.17
N LYS A 50 23.35 16.85 27.79
CA LYS A 50 23.45 15.54 27.12
C LYS A 50 22.14 14.78 27.08
N TRP A 51 21.06 15.32 27.66
CA TRP A 51 19.77 14.67 27.60
C TRP A 51 19.18 14.78 26.20
N GLU A 52 18.53 13.72 25.75
CA GLU A 52 17.77 13.75 24.51
C GLU A 52 16.78 14.92 24.55
N ARG A 53 16.64 15.59 23.40
CA ARG A 53 15.71 16.70 23.17
C ARG A 53 16.05 18.02 23.90
N VAL A 54 17.24 18.10 24.51
CA VAL A 54 17.79 19.31 25.12
C VAL A 54 19.01 19.78 24.33
N GLU A 55 19.11 21.09 24.07
CA GLU A 55 20.32 21.72 23.54
C GLU A 55 20.73 22.90 24.42
N CYS A 56 22.02 23.01 24.68
CA CYS A 56 22.59 24.11 25.47
C CYS A 56 23.57 24.94 24.65
N ASN A 57 23.72 26.20 25.04
CA ASN A 57 24.81 27.03 24.56
C ASN A 57 26.16 26.46 25.01
N THR A 58 27.11 26.33 24.08
CA THR A 58 28.44 25.76 24.34
C THR A 58 29.29 26.59 25.30
N THR A 59 29.02 27.89 25.40
CA THR A 59 29.77 28.85 26.23
C THR A 59 29.07 29.10 27.57
N THR A 60 27.77 29.41 27.57
CA THR A 60 27.04 29.76 28.80
C THR A 60 26.51 28.52 29.53
N ARG A 61 26.46 27.36 28.86
CA ARG A 61 25.86 26.10 29.36
C ARG A 61 24.39 26.23 29.78
N ARG A 62 23.72 27.27 29.31
CA ARG A 62 22.28 27.52 29.47
C ARG A 62 21.48 26.80 28.39
N LEU A 63 20.26 26.40 28.73
CA LEU A 63 19.30 25.82 27.79
C LEU A 63 18.93 26.81 26.69
N ILE A 64 19.12 26.43 25.42
CA ILE A 64 18.73 27.25 24.26
C ILE A 64 17.64 26.59 23.40
N GLN A 65 17.48 25.27 23.48
CA GLN A 65 16.40 24.54 22.81
C GLN A 65 15.81 23.47 23.72
N LEU A 66 14.48 23.36 23.65
CA LEU A 66 13.73 22.31 24.30
C LEU A 66 12.70 21.72 23.33
N SER A 67 12.77 20.40 23.09
CA SER A 67 11.79 19.68 22.30
C SER A 67 10.99 18.69 23.14
N LEU A 68 9.68 18.88 23.20
CA LEU A 68 8.74 18.01 23.90
C LEU A 68 7.66 17.49 22.94
N ASN A 69 8.03 17.29 21.68
CA ASN A 69 7.10 16.86 20.64
C ASN A 69 6.62 15.42 20.83
N SER A 70 5.32 15.18 20.59
CA SER A 70 4.65 13.87 20.50
C SER A 70 4.81 12.97 21.74
N THR A 71 4.93 13.57 22.92
CA THR A 71 5.24 12.82 24.16
C THR A 71 4.03 12.25 24.88
N ILE A 72 2.82 12.60 24.45
CA ILE A 72 1.53 12.17 25.05
C ILE A 72 0.62 11.50 24.01
N TRP A 73 1.04 11.54 22.74
CA TRP A 73 0.18 11.28 21.58
C TRP A 73 -0.38 9.86 21.51
N LEU A 74 0.43 8.84 21.84
CA LEU A 74 0.03 7.43 21.77
C LEU A 74 -1.02 7.01 22.83
N TYR A 75 -1.19 7.76 23.91
CA TYR A 75 -2.07 7.36 25.02
C TYR A 75 -3.51 7.90 24.89
N ASN A 76 -3.71 8.98 24.14
CA ASN A 76 -5.01 9.65 24.04
C ASN A 76 -5.77 9.36 22.72
N MET A 77 -5.21 8.55 21.82
CA MET A 77 -5.78 8.30 20.49
C MET A 77 -6.24 6.85 20.27
N GLU A 78 -6.68 6.16 21.34
CA GLU A 78 -7.31 4.84 21.20
C GLU A 78 -8.82 4.91 20.90
N TYR A 79 -9.45 6.08 20.86
CA TYR A 79 -10.86 6.20 20.50
C TYR A 79 -11.14 7.46 19.67
N ASP A 80 -11.63 7.23 18.45
CA ASP A 80 -12.49 8.14 17.68
C ASP A 80 -11.80 9.33 16.96
N MET A 81 -11.51 9.15 15.66
CA MET A 81 -10.97 10.22 14.79
C MET A 81 -11.96 11.38 14.59
N ASP A 82 -13.25 11.18 14.84
CA ASP A 82 -14.28 12.19 14.60
C ASP A 82 -14.60 13.06 15.83
N ASN A 83 -14.13 12.69 17.03
CA ASN A 83 -14.51 13.35 18.28
C ASN A 83 -13.30 13.86 19.10
N ARG A 84 -12.62 14.87 18.57
CA ARG A 84 -11.37 15.51 19.09
C ARG A 84 -11.47 16.24 20.45
N ASN A 85 -12.51 16.00 21.24
CA ASN A 85 -12.74 16.71 22.51
C ASN A 85 -12.39 15.91 23.77
N LEU A 86 -12.09 14.61 23.68
CA LEU A 86 -12.20 13.75 24.87
C LEU A 86 -11.01 13.77 25.85
N ASN A 87 -9.82 14.32 25.54
CA ASN A 87 -8.69 14.32 26.49
C ASN A 87 -7.67 15.49 26.33
N ALA A 88 -8.10 16.67 25.87
CA ALA A 88 -7.17 17.80 25.76
C ALA A 88 -6.74 18.31 27.16
N TRP A 89 -5.44 18.40 27.41
CA TRP A 89 -4.87 18.84 28.69
C TRP A 89 -4.26 20.24 28.57
N TYR A 90 -3.96 20.86 29.72
CA TYR A 90 -3.59 22.28 29.80
C TYR A 90 -2.17 22.44 30.35
N LEU A 91 -1.30 23.10 29.58
CA LEU A 91 0.09 23.36 29.96
C LEU A 91 0.22 24.72 30.66
N ASN A 92 0.87 24.73 31.83
CA ASN A 92 1.24 25.99 32.49
C ASN A 92 2.53 26.55 31.87
N ALA A 93 2.40 27.51 30.96
CA ALA A 93 3.53 28.13 30.27
C ALA A 93 4.54 28.84 31.21
N SER A 94 4.17 29.14 32.46
CA SER A 94 5.12 29.69 33.44
C SER A 94 6.26 28.72 33.80
N MET A 95 6.08 27.43 33.55
CA MET A 95 7.09 26.40 33.82
C MET A 95 8.34 26.54 32.95
N PHE A 96 8.26 27.30 31.85
CA PHE A 96 9.41 27.57 30.98
C PHE A 96 10.22 28.81 31.37
N LEU A 97 9.72 29.64 32.30
CA LEU A 97 10.41 30.85 32.74
C LEU A 97 11.82 30.66 33.34
N PRO A 98 12.17 29.52 33.97
CA PRO A 98 13.54 29.27 34.41
C PRO A 98 14.58 29.23 33.26
N PHE A 99 14.15 29.02 32.01
CA PHE A 99 15.04 28.90 30.86
C PHE A 99 15.22 30.25 30.16
N GLU A 100 15.97 31.17 30.78
CA GLU A 100 16.08 32.57 30.35
C GLU A 100 16.76 32.76 28.98
N GLU A 101 17.67 31.84 28.59
CA GLU A 101 18.33 31.86 27.27
C GLU A 101 17.59 31.02 26.21
N LEU A 102 16.39 30.50 26.53
CA LEU A 102 15.64 29.65 25.61
C LEU A 102 15.29 30.39 24.32
N LYS A 103 15.75 29.83 23.19
CA LYS A 103 15.50 30.36 21.84
C LYS A 103 14.48 29.55 21.07
N ARG A 104 14.40 28.24 21.28
CA ARG A 104 13.56 27.34 20.49
C ARG A 104 12.75 26.42 21.40
N LEU A 105 11.43 26.50 21.30
CA LEU A 105 10.50 25.68 22.08
C LEU A 105 9.57 24.90 21.15
N TYR A 106 9.65 23.57 21.18
CA TYR A 106 8.80 22.69 20.40
C TYR A 106 7.85 21.91 21.31
N LEU A 107 6.54 22.09 21.09
CA LEU A 107 5.46 21.48 21.86
C LEU A 107 4.44 20.79 20.94
N SER A 108 4.86 20.39 19.74
CA SER A 108 4.00 19.81 18.73
C SER A 108 3.44 18.43 19.16
N GLY A 109 2.20 18.10 18.81
CA GLY A 109 1.68 16.74 18.98
C GLY A 109 1.36 16.37 20.44
N ASN A 110 0.97 17.33 21.29
CA ASN A 110 0.69 17.08 22.69
C ASN A 110 -0.79 17.20 23.07
N ALA A 111 -1.71 17.38 22.12
CA ALA A 111 -3.16 17.50 22.41
C ALA A 111 -3.51 18.62 23.43
N MET A 112 -2.81 19.76 23.39
CA MET A 112 -3.09 20.91 24.26
C MET A 112 -4.37 21.65 23.84
N GLY A 113 -5.32 21.90 24.75
CA GLY A 113 -6.62 22.55 24.47
C GLY A 113 -6.76 24.00 24.96
N GLY A 114 -7.68 24.78 24.36
CA GLY A 114 -7.98 26.18 24.72
C GLY A 114 -9.36 26.41 25.36
N ASN A 115 -9.37 27.01 26.57
CA ASN A 115 -10.56 27.64 27.18
C ASN A 115 -10.19 29.02 27.77
N LEU A 116 -11.13 29.98 27.73
CA LEU A 116 -10.94 31.44 27.91
C LEU A 116 -10.23 31.88 29.21
N GLU A 117 -10.27 31.09 30.29
CA GLU A 117 -9.65 31.48 31.57
C GLU A 117 -8.13 31.24 31.64
N ASN A 118 -7.55 30.44 30.73
CA ASN A 118 -6.14 30.02 30.83
C ASN A 118 -5.23 30.43 29.66
N GLU A 119 -5.78 30.88 28.53
CA GLU A 119 -4.94 31.41 27.45
C GLU A 119 -4.16 32.67 27.88
N GLY A 120 -4.69 33.40 28.86
CA GLY A 120 -3.99 34.48 29.55
C GLY A 120 -2.60 34.10 30.10
N ARG A 121 -2.33 32.82 30.33
CA ARG A 121 -1.03 32.34 30.82
C ARG A 121 0.00 32.10 29.71
N PHE A 122 -0.41 31.88 28.45
CA PHE A 122 0.52 31.86 27.32
C PHE A 122 1.21 33.21 27.11
N GLN A 123 0.54 34.31 27.52
CA GLN A 123 1.16 35.63 27.57
C GLN A 123 2.43 35.64 28.44
N LEU A 124 2.57 34.74 29.43
CA LEU A 124 3.78 34.66 30.25
C LEU A 124 5.02 34.25 29.45
N LEU A 125 4.86 33.58 28.31
CA LEU A 125 5.98 33.32 27.38
C LEU A 125 6.60 34.61 26.86
N SER A 126 5.88 35.75 26.88
CA SER A 126 6.46 37.05 26.53
C SER A 126 7.55 37.53 27.47
N ARG A 127 7.77 36.84 28.61
CA ARG A 127 8.92 37.10 29.49
C ARG A 127 10.20 36.41 29.00
N LEU A 128 10.09 35.46 28.08
CA LEU A 128 11.22 34.81 27.42
C LEU A 128 11.69 35.67 26.26
N ASN A 129 12.47 36.70 26.58
CA ASN A 129 12.90 37.74 25.63
C ASN A 129 13.81 37.21 24.49
N ASN A 130 14.30 35.97 24.60
CA ASN A 130 15.18 35.33 23.63
C ASN A 130 14.44 34.32 22.74
N LEU A 131 13.14 34.10 22.94
CA LEU A 131 12.40 33.06 22.24
C LEU A 131 12.20 33.45 20.76
N GLU A 132 12.88 32.75 19.86
CA GLU A 132 12.87 32.98 18.41
C GLU A 132 11.95 32.01 17.67
N THR A 133 11.83 30.77 18.13
CA THR A 133 10.99 29.73 17.51
C THR A 133 10.01 29.15 18.52
N LEU A 134 8.73 29.14 18.15
CA LEU A 134 7.67 28.48 18.90
C LEU A 134 6.86 27.59 17.97
N ASP A 135 6.87 26.28 18.25
CA ASP A 135 6.09 25.28 17.52
C ASP A 135 5.00 24.68 18.41
N LEU A 136 3.76 24.96 18.05
CA LEU A 136 2.55 24.50 18.71
C LEU A 136 1.68 23.65 17.77
N SER A 137 2.28 23.08 16.73
CA SER A 137 1.56 22.30 15.73
C SER A 137 0.90 21.05 16.33
N TRP A 138 -0.09 20.46 15.66
CA TRP A 138 -0.72 19.21 16.10
C TRP A 138 -1.27 19.26 17.54
N ASN A 139 -1.99 20.34 17.86
CA ASN A 139 -2.66 20.54 19.15
C ASN A 139 -4.14 20.90 18.93
N SER A 140 -4.85 21.30 19.99
CA SER A 140 -6.27 21.66 19.96
C SER A 140 -6.50 23.15 20.29
N LEU A 141 -5.62 24.03 19.81
CA LEU A 141 -5.68 25.48 20.07
C LEU A 141 -6.75 26.17 19.20
N LYS A 142 -7.46 27.15 19.77
CA LYS A 142 -8.53 27.91 19.11
C LYS A 142 -8.06 29.34 18.75
N ASN A 143 -8.86 30.07 17.97
CA ASN A 143 -8.54 31.42 17.43
C ASN A 143 -7.98 32.41 18.47
N SER A 144 -8.42 32.32 19.72
CA SER A 144 -8.04 33.20 20.81
C SER A 144 -6.54 33.14 21.15
N ILE A 145 -5.82 32.05 20.80
CA ILE A 145 -4.36 31.95 20.96
C ILE A 145 -3.59 33.11 20.34
N LEU A 146 -4.07 33.62 19.20
CA LEU A 146 -3.44 34.72 18.46
C LEU A 146 -3.39 36.02 19.28
N PHE A 147 -4.40 36.25 20.13
CA PHE A 147 -4.43 37.40 21.04
C PHE A 147 -3.32 37.31 22.10
N HIS A 148 -3.04 36.11 22.59
CA HIS A 148 -2.06 35.90 23.66
C HIS A 148 -0.60 35.93 23.17
N MET A 149 -0.40 35.70 21.87
CA MET A 149 0.93 35.74 21.25
C MET A 149 1.43 37.14 20.91
N ARG A 150 0.57 38.17 20.90
CA ARG A 150 0.87 39.53 20.42
C ARG A 150 2.06 40.26 21.07
N ASN A 151 2.57 39.76 22.20
CA ASN A 151 3.69 40.36 22.94
C ASN A 151 5.00 39.56 22.81
N LEU A 152 5.05 38.50 22.00
CA LEU A 152 6.25 37.68 21.79
C LEU A 152 7.22 38.35 20.80
N SER A 153 7.68 39.57 21.11
CA SER A 153 8.39 40.41 20.15
C SER A 153 9.71 39.84 19.61
N SER A 154 10.33 38.89 20.29
CA SER A 154 11.56 38.20 19.83
C SER A 154 11.31 37.12 18.77
N LEU A 155 10.05 36.71 18.58
CA LEU A 155 9.70 35.56 17.77
C LEU A 155 9.99 35.83 16.28
N LYS A 156 10.69 34.87 15.65
CA LYS A 156 11.00 34.83 14.22
C LYS A 156 10.18 33.77 13.50
N THR A 157 9.84 32.68 14.17
CA THR A 157 9.13 31.52 13.61
C THR A 157 7.97 31.13 14.53
N LEU A 158 6.75 31.10 13.98
CA LEU A 158 5.55 30.63 14.66
C LEU A 158 4.88 29.53 13.84
N ARG A 159 4.71 28.34 14.44
CA ARG A 159 3.97 27.22 13.83
C ARG A 159 2.70 26.91 14.61
N LEU A 160 1.57 26.96 13.91
CA LEU A 160 0.22 26.66 14.40
C LEU A 160 -0.47 25.61 13.54
N ARG A 161 0.29 24.84 12.75
CA ARG A 161 -0.24 23.80 11.85
C ARG A 161 -1.11 22.80 12.61
N ARG A 162 -2.22 22.34 12.02
CA ARG A 162 -3.08 21.30 12.60
C ARG A 162 -3.56 21.61 14.02
N ASN A 163 -4.29 22.71 14.13
CA ASN A 163 -4.99 23.15 15.34
C ASN A 163 -6.50 23.26 15.08
N GLN A 164 -7.24 23.94 15.96
CA GLN A 164 -8.68 24.21 15.80
C GLN A 164 -8.95 25.68 15.43
N LEU A 165 -8.03 26.30 14.68
CA LEU A 165 -8.27 27.63 14.13
C LEU A 165 -9.34 27.52 13.05
N LYS A 166 -10.40 28.33 13.11
CA LYS A 166 -11.51 28.18 12.17
C LYS A 166 -12.26 29.46 11.85
N GLY A 167 -12.93 29.47 10.70
CA GLY A 167 -13.74 30.59 10.23
C GLY A 167 -12.88 31.84 10.03
N ARG A 168 -13.31 32.96 10.61
CA ARG A 168 -12.58 34.24 10.53
C ARG A 168 -11.66 34.43 11.74
N LEU A 169 -10.44 34.92 11.49
CA LEU A 169 -9.45 35.15 12.56
C LEU A 169 -9.54 36.58 13.14
N ASP A 170 -10.46 36.81 14.08
CA ASP A 170 -10.76 38.12 14.67
C ASP A 170 -9.61 38.85 15.39
N HIS A 171 -8.55 38.11 15.77
CA HIS A 171 -7.40 38.62 16.52
C HIS A 171 -6.08 38.60 15.73
N ILE A 172 -6.13 38.37 14.42
CA ILE A 172 -4.93 38.24 13.58
C ILE A 172 -4.05 39.49 13.58
N GLN A 173 -4.61 40.70 13.78
CA GLN A 173 -3.82 41.93 13.88
C GLN A 173 -2.83 41.92 15.06
N GLY A 174 -3.04 41.06 16.06
CA GLY A 174 -2.08 40.87 17.15
C GLY A 174 -0.71 40.40 16.67
N LEU A 175 -0.65 39.68 15.54
CA LEU A 175 0.61 39.25 14.94
C LEU A 175 1.38 40.40 14.29
N ASN A 176 0.74 41.53 13.97
CA ASN A 176 1.43 42.71 13.44
C ASN A 176 2.43 43.30 14.45
N ASN A 177 2.21 43.06 15.75
CA ASN A 177 3.13 43.48 16.81
C ASN A 177 4.42 42.64 16.86
N LEU A 178 4.45 41.49 16.18
CA LEU A 178 5.60 40.59 16.14
C LEU A 178 6.55 41.04 15.03
N THR A 179 7.24 42.16 15.26
CA THR A 179 8.07 42.83 14.24
C THR A 179 9.25 42.00 13.74
N ASN A 180 9.66 40.96 14.48
CA ASN A 180 10.72 40.04 14.09
C ASN A 180 10.22 38.78 13.37
N LEU A 181 8.89 38.59 13.28
CA LEU A 181 8.30 37.38 12.72
C LEU A 181 8.57 37.31 11.21
N LYS A 182 9.28 36.27 10.81
CA LYS A 182 9.66 35.98 9.42
C LYS A 182 8.88 34.81 8.83
N TYR A 183 8.60 33.78 9.63
CA TYR A 183 7.89 32.58 9.21
C TYR A 183 6.61 32.39 10.02
N LEU A 184 5.49 32.20 9.33
CA LEU A 184 4.19 31.89 9.93
C LEU A 184 3.54 30.71 9.21
N ASP A 185 3.20 29.67 9.97
CA ASP A 185 2.48 28.50 9.46
C ASP A 185 1.12 28.35 10.15
N LEU A 186 0.07 28.48 9.35
CA LEU A 186 -1.34 28.34 9.74
C LEU A 186 -2.00 27.12 9.04
N SER A 187 -1.21 26.22 8.47
CA SER A 187 -1.72 25.12 7.65
C SER A 187 -2.56 24.09 8.42
N ASP A 188 -3.34 23.28 7.70
CA ASP A 188 -4.15 22.18 8.25
C ASP A 188 -5.09 22.68 9.37
N ASN A 189 -5.82 23.76 9.09
CA ASN A 189 -6.83 24.33 9.98
C ASN A 189 -8.15 24.49 9.20
N ASN A 190 -9.17 25.12 9.78
CA ASN A 190 -10.46 25.36 9.11
C ASN A 190 -10.68 26.86 8.85
N ILE A 191 -9.63 27.59 8.47
CA ILE A 191 -9.67 29.05 8.32
C ILE A 191 -10.29 29.43 6.97
N GLU A 192 -11.27 30.32 6.99
CA GLU A 192 -11.97 30.82 5.79
C GLU A 192 -11.47 32.22 5.38
N SER A 193 -11.07 33.05 6.35
CA SER A 193 -10.58 34.40 6.09
C SER A 193 -9.67 34.94 7.20
N ILE A 194 -8.68 35.73 6.77
CA ILE A 194 -7.74 36.49 7.60
C ILE A 194 -8.10 37.99 7.66
N SER A 195 -9.28 38.40 7.17
CA SER A 195 -9.74 39.79 7.18
C SER A 195 -11.17 39.95 7.70
N ASN A 196 -11.44 41.08 8.36
CA ASN A 196 -12.78 41.47 8.85
C ASN A 196 -13.45 42.49 7.92
N GLN A 197 -14.80 42.48 7.87
CA GLN A 197 -15.63 43.25 6.93
C GLN A 197 -15.40 44.78 6.95
N ASP A 198 -14.94 45.34 8.07
CA ASP A 198 -14.69 46.78 8.24
C ASP A 198 -13.34 47.27 7.68
N GLY A 199 -12.54 46.40 7.04
CA GLY A 199 -11.28 46.75 6.38
C GLY A 199 -10.10 47.11 7.31
N GLY A 200 -10.34 47.45 8.58
CA GLY A 200 -9.32 47.94 9.52
C GLY A 200 -8.63 46.92 10.43
N ARG A 201 -8.96 45.62 10.34
CA ARG A 201 -8.37 44.54 11.16
C ARG A 201 -7.83 43.43 10.25
N LYS A 202 -6.61 43.63 9.75
CA LYS A 202 -5.93 42.74 8.80
C LYS A 202 -4.51 42.39 9.27
N LEU A 203 -3.97 41.30 8.73
CA LEU A 203 -2.55 41.00 8.83
C LEU A 203 -1.79 41.93 7.87
N GLU A 204 -0.98 42.83 8.43
CA GLU A 204 -0.22 43.85 7.70
C GLU A 204 1.27 43.79 8.06
N SER A 205 1.74 42.65 8.56
CA SER A 205 3.14 42.47 8.95
C SER A 205 4.06 42.61 7.74
N THR A 206 4.69 43.77 7.61
CA THR A 206 5.64 44.04 6.55
C THR A 206 6.96 43.30 6.73
N HIS A 207 7.17 42.52 7.79
CA HIS A 207 8.42 41.81 8.06
C HIS A 207 8.37 40.33 7.67
N LEU A 208 7.18 39.79 7.42
CA LEU A 208 6.97 38.38 7.12
C LEU A 208 7.63 38.03 5.77
N GLU A 209 8.43 36.97 5.77
CA GLU A 209 9.16 36.46 4.60
C GLU A 209 8.52 35.17 4.06
N GLU A 210 7.91 34.35 4.91
CA GLU A 210 7.32 33.07 4.53
C GLU A 210 5.95 32.87 5.23
N LEU A 211 4.95 32.47 4.45
CA LEU A 211 3.58 32.24 4.92
C LEU A 211 3.02 30.95 4.33
N ASN A 212 2.68 30.00 5.21
CA ASN A 212 1.99 28.77 4.83
C ASN A 212 0.52 28.81 5.30
N LEU A 213 -0.41 28.68 4.35
CA LEU A 213 -1.86 28.65 4.52
C LEU A 213 -2.50 27.34 4.01
N ASP A 214 -1.71 26.29 3.78
CA ASP A 214 -2.16 25.05 3.16
C ASP A 214 -3.29 24.38 3.94
N TYR A 215 -4.11 23.54 3.31
CA TYR A 215 -5.15 22.75 3.96
C TYR A 215 -6.05 23.62 4.85
N ASN A 216 -6.69 24.62 4.24
CA ASN A 216 -7.66 25.52 4.88
C ASN A 216 -8.89 25.68 3.96
N LEU A 217 -9.71 26.71 4.18
CA LEU A 217 -10.95 26.98 3.44
C LEU A 217 -10.91 28.37 2.78
N PHE A 218 -9.72 28.86 2.41
CA PHE A 218 -9.57 30.16 1.76
C PHE A 218 -10.20 30.16 0.35
N ASN A 219 -10.69 31.32 -0.08
CA ASN A 219 -11.07 31.59 -1.46
C ASN A 219 -10.13 32.63 -2.09
N THR A 220 -10.31 32.94 -3.38
CA THR A 220 -9.41 33.84 -4.14
C THR A 220 -9.32 35.27 -3.56
N SER A 221 -10.26 35.71 -2.71
CA SER A 221 -10.17 37.01 -2.04
C SER A 221 -9.06 37.10 -0.98
N VAL A 222 -8.40 35.98 -0.65
CA VAL A 222 -7.27 35.94 0.27
C VAL A 222 -6.10 36.81 -0.20
N PHE A 223 -5.82 36.87 -1.51
CA PHE A 223 -4.72 37.67 -2.05
C PHE A 223 -4.92 39.18 -1.79
N ALA A 224 -6.16 39.67 -1.97
CA ALA A 224 -6.52 41.05 -1.63
C ALA A 224 -6.37 41.34 -0.12
N SER A 225 -6.53 40.32 0.73
CA SER A 225 -6.33 40.44 2.18
C SER A 225 -4.86 40.43 2.60
N LEU A 226 -3.98 39.86 1.78
CA LEU A 226 -2.54 39.73 2.01
C LEU A 226 -1.71 40.86 1.36
N ASN A 227 -2.33 41.78 0.62
CA ASN A 227 -1.66 42.77 -0.23
C ASN A 227 -0.74 43.80 0.49
N LYS A 228 -0.60 43.73 1.82
CA LYS A 228 0.36 44.54 2.60
C LYS A 228 1.66 43.80 2.93
N LEU A 229 1.75 42.49 2.67
CA LEU A 229 2.92 41.67 3.00
C LEU A 229 4.03 41.79 1.93
N SER A 230 4.54 42.99 1.69
CA SER A 230 5.46 43.27 0.57
C SER A 230 6.85 42.62 0.68
N ASN A 231 7.22 42.08 1.85
CA ASN A 231 8.50 41.39 2.06
C ASN A 231 8.42 39.87 1.89
N LEU A 232 7.23 39.35 1.58
CA LEU A 232 7.01 37.92 1.40
C LEU A 232 7.85 37.39 0.24
N LYS A 233 8.57 36.30 0.51
CA LYS A 233 9.44 35.54 -0.41
C LYS A 233 8.82 34.20 -0.77
N SER A 234 8.10 33.56 0.13
CA SER A 234 7.39 32.29 -0.13
C SER A 234 5.95 32.37 0.38
N LEU A 235 5.00 31.94 -0.45
CA LEU A 235 3.58 31.87 -0.13
C LEU A 235 3.02 30.52 -0.59
N SER A 236 2.45 29.76 0.34
CA SER A 236 1.77 28.49 0.05
C SER A 236 0.30 28.57 0.44
N ILE A 237 -0.59 28.23 -0.50
CA ILE A 237 -2.05 28.16 -0.31
C ILE A 237 -2.58 26.87 -0.97
N ARG A 238 -1.88 25.75 -0.71
CA ARG A 238 -2.23 24.43 -1.25
C ARG A 238 -3.51 23.90 -0.61
N PHE A 239 -4.30 23.10 -1.32
CA PHE A 239 -5.47 22.40 -0.75
C PHE A 239 -6.44 23.34 -0.01
N ASN A 240 -6.90 24.40 -0.67
CA ASN A 240 -7.84 25.35 -0.10
C ASN A 240 -9.21 25.37 -0.80
N GLY A 241 -9.34 24.61 -1.90
CA GLY A 241 -10.54 24.64 -2.74
C GLY A 241 -10.72 26.00 -3.42
N LEU A 242 -9.62 26.69 -3.77
CA LEU A 242 -9.67 27.92 -4.55
C LEU A 242 -10.33 27.60 -5.90
N LYS A 243 -11.45 28.26 -6.22
CA LYS A 243 -12.21 28.05 -7.46
C LYS A 243 -12.16 29.28 -8.38
N GLY A 244 -12.27 29.03 -9.68
CA GLY A 244 -12.37 30.07 -10.70
C GLY A 244 -11.00 30.61 -11.15
N SER A 245 -11.01 31.82 -11.70
CA SER A 245 -9.82 32.49 -12.25
C SER A 245 -9.12 33.32 -11.17
N ILE A 246 -7.77 33.28 -11.14
CA ILE A 246 -6.97 34.19 -10.31
C ILE A 246 -6.41 35.31 -11.19
N ASP A 247 -6.72 36.56 -10.88
CA ASP A 247 -6.05 37.70 -11.51
C ASP A 247 -4.70 37.94 -10.82
N MET A 248 -3.61 37.74 -11.56
CA MET A 248 -2.26 37.88 -11.01
C MET A 248 -1.92 39.31 -10.59
N LYS A 249 -2.70 40.32 -10.98
CA LYS A 249 -2.57 41.69 -10.42
C LYS A 249 -2.77 41.70 -8.91
N ASP A 250 -3.55 40.78 -8.36
CA ASP A 250 -3.73 40.66 -6.91
C ASP A 250 -2.42 40.29 -6.20
N LEU A 251 -1.44 39.78 -6.94
CA LEU A 251 -0.09 39.47 -6.44
C LEU A 251 0.92 40.62 -6.60
N ASP A 252 0.56 41.75 -7.23
CA ASP A 252 1.50 42.85 -7.49
C ASP A 252 2.10 43.48 -6.22
N ALA A 253 1.44 43.27 -5.08
CA ALA A 253 1.96 43.65 -3.78
C ALA A 253 3.20 42.85 -3.36
N PHE A 254 3.35 41.61 -3.82
CA PHE A 254 4.41 40.69 -3.38
C PHE A 254 5.67 40.84 -4.24
N ILE A 255 6.23 42.05 -4.28
CA ILE A 255 7.38 42.37 -5.13
C ILE A 255 8.66 41.56 -4.83
N LYS A 256 8.75 40.88 -3.69
CA LYS A 256 9.89 40.03 -3.30
C LYS A 256 9.61 38.54 -3.42
N LEU A 257 8.42 38.14 -3.87
CA LEU A 257 8.01 36.76 -3.95
C LEU A 257 8.92 35.99 -4.91
N ARG A 258 9.41 34.84 -4.44
CA ARG A 258 10.29 33.91 -5.15
C ARG A 258 9.62 32.57 -5.35
N GLU A 259 8.75 32.17 -4.43
CA GLU A 259 8.06 30.89 -4.45
C GLU A 259 6.57 31.11 -4.22
N LEU A 260 5.75 30.45 -5.03
CA LEU A 260 4.31 30.47 -4.92
C LEU A 260 3.80 29.04 -5.12
N ASP A 261 3.03 28.54 -4.16
CA ASP A 261 2.36 27.24 -4.25
C ASP A 261 0.84 27.41 -4.22
N LEU A 262 0.21 27.00 -5.31
CA LEU A 262 -1.24 26.99 -5.53
C LEU A 262 -1.77 25.57 -5.81
N SER A 263 -1.00 24.55 -5.45
CA SER A 263 -1.31 23.14 -5.74
C SER A 263 -2.60 22.66 -5.06
N ASP A 264 -3.17 21.56 -5.54
CA ASP A 264 -4.41 20.95 -5.04
C ASP A 264 -5.56 21.95 -4.86
N ASN A 265 -5.76 22.80 -5.86
CA ASN A 265 -6.87 23.74 -5.91
C ASN A 265 -7.75 23.46 -7.11
N GLU A 266 -8.83 24.21 -7.24
CA GLU A 266 -9.86 24.02 -8.25
C GLU A 266 -9.87 25.15 -9.29
N LEU A 267 -8.69 25.57 -9.73
CA LEU A 267 -8.54 26.76 -10.58
C LEU A 267 -9.05 26.51 -12.00
N LYS A 268 -9.59 27.56 -12.61
CA LYS A 268 -9.98 27.55 -14.03
C LYS A 268 -8.83 28.03 -14.92
N ASP A 269 -8.24 29.18 -14.59
CA ASP A 269 -7.08 29.75 -15.27
C ASP A 269 -6.35 30.77 -14.37
N LEU A 270 -5.22 31.26 -14.88
CA LEU A 270 -4.42 32.32 -14.29
C LEU A 270 -4.42 33.51 -15.25
N VAL A 271 -5.06 34.63 -14.89
CA VAL A 271 -5.16 35.82 -15.73
C VAL A 271 -3.94 36.71 -15.49
N ILE A 272 -3.14 36.92 -16.53
CA ILE A 272 -1.85 37.60 -16.45
C ILE A 272 -1.85 38.85 -17.34
N HIS A 273 -1.29 39.94 -16.84
CA HIS A 273 -1.20 41.22 -17.55
C HIS A 273 0.28 41.57 -17.78
N GLN A 274 0.57 42.28 -18.89
CA GLN A 274 1.96 42.59 -19.30
C GLN A 274 2.76 43.39 -18.25
N GLU A 275 2.11 44.08 -17.32
CA GLU A 275 2.75 44.94 -16.32
C GLU A 275 2.90 44.33 -14.92
N ASN A 276 2.54 43.04 -14.72
CA ASN A 276 2.56 42.40 -13.40
C ASN A 276 3.94 42.51 -12.72
N LYS A 277 4.04 43.40 -11.73
CA LYS A 277 5.31 43.69 -11.02
C LYS A 277 5.62 42.60 -10.00
N GLY A 278 4.58 41.99 -9.41
CA GLY A 278 4.71 40.94 -8.39
C GLY A 278 5.40 39.68 -8.90
N LEU A 279 5.27 39.38 -10.19
CA LEU A 279 5.78 38.15 -10.79
C LEU A 279 7.27 38.19 -11.13
N ARG A 280 7.89 39.36 -11.26
CA ARG A 280 9.25 39.52 -11.83
C ARG A 280 10.35 38.81 -11.04
N ASN A 281 10.15 38.60 -9.75
CA ASN A 281 11.10 37.94 -8.86
C ASN A 281 10.77 36.47 -8.60
N LEU A 282 9.62 35.98 -9.09
CA LEU A 282 9.18 34.62 -8.91
C LEU A 282 10.14 33.66 -9.63
N LYS A 283 10.59 32.62 -8.93
CA LYS A 283 11.57 31.62 -9.38
C LYS A 283 11.00 30.22 -9.41
N VAL A 284 10.12 29.88 -8.48
CA VAL A 284 9.48 28.56 -8.42
C VAL A 284 7.97 28.76 -8.36
N LEU A 285 7.25 28.01 -9.19
CA LEU A 285 5.79 27.99 -9.18
C LEU A 285 5.31 26.54 -9.07
N PHE A 286 4.57 26.26 -8.00
CA PHE A 286 3.91 24.97 -7.79
C PHE A 286 2.43 25.07 -8.14
N LEU A 287 2.00 24.21 -9.05
CA LEU A 287 0.64 24.07 -9.55
C LEU A 287 0.28 22.58 -9.66
N TYR A 288 0.81 21.73 -8.77
CA TYR A 288 0.47 20.31 -8.74
C TYR A 288 -1.06 20.17 -8.58
N HIS A 289 -1.73 19.42 -9.47
CA HIS A 289 -3.18 19.21 -9.42
C HIS A 289 -4.00 20.51 -9.16
N ALA A 290 -3.68 21.59 -9.87
CA ALA A 290 -4.23 22.92 -9.57
C ALA A 290 -5.50 23.27 -10.37
N PHE A 291 -5.79 22.56 -11.46
CA PHE A 291 -6.81 22.97 -12.44
C PHE A 291 -7.95 21.94 -12.60
N THR A 292 -9.20 22.42 -12.67
CA THR A 292 -10.42 21.56 -12.64
C THR A 292 -10.96 21.12 -14.01
N ASP A 293 -10.97 22.00 -15.01
CA ASP A 293 -11.52 21.70 -16.33
C ASP A 293 -10.97 22.67 -17.37
N GLY A 294 -10.07 22.18 -18.22
CA GLY A 294 -9.50 22.97 -19.30
C GLY A 294 -8.06 22.57 -19.60
N SER A 295 -7.81 22.28 -20.86
CA SER A 295 -6.47 22.01 -21.34
C SER A 295 -5.67 23.33 -21.34
N ILE A 296 -4.81 23.56 -20.35
CA ILE A 296 -4.04 24.81 -20.28
C ILE A 296 -2.83 24.74 -21.21
N PRO A 297 -2.61 25.72 -22.11
CA PRO A 297 -1.42 25.74 -22.94
C PRO A 297 -0.17 26.01 -22.09
N LEU A 298 0.74 25.03 -22.02
CA LEU A 298 2.03 25.19 -21.33
C LEU A 298 2.80 26.43 -21.82
N GLN A 299 2.72 26.70 -23.12
CA GLN A 299 3.28 27.90 -23.74
C GLN A 299 2.82 29.19 -23.03
N ASN A 300 1.52 29.34 -22.78
CA ASN A 300 0.98 30.53 -22.14
C ASN A 300 1.54 30.69 -20.72
N LEU A 301 1.69 29.59 -19.97
CA LEU A 301 2.28 29.64 -18.63
C LEU A 301 3.74 30.08 -18.70
N VAL A 302 4.55 29.48 -19.58
CA VAL A 302 5.99 29.82 -19.68
C VAL A 302 6.20 31.25 -20.16
N GLU A 303 5.43 31.72 -21.16
CA GLU A 303 5.49 33.09 -21.66
C GLU A 303 5.09 34.10 -20.59
N SER A 304 4.04 33.78 -19.82
CA SER A 304 3.49 34.71 -18.84
C SER A 304 4.31 34.79 -17.55
N PHE A 305 5.07 33.75 -17.22
CA PHE A 305 5.94 33.68 -16.04
C PHE A 305 7.42 33.61 -16.44
N SER A 306 7.87 34.56 -17.25
CA SER A 306 9.21 34.55 -17.84
C SER A 306 10.39 34.57 -16.85
N SER A 307 10.16 34.89 -15.57
CA SER A 307 11.20 34.92 -14.52
C SER A 307 11.38 33.58 -13.80
N VAL A 308 10.41 32.67 -13.94
CA VAL A 308 10.35 31.37 -13.27
C VAL A 308 11.40 30.45 -13.87
N LYS A 309 12.10 29.73 -12.99
CA LYS A 309 13.14 28.76 -13.30
C LYS A 309 12.68 27.32 -13.10
N ALA A 310 11.72 27.08 -12.21
CA ALA A 310 11.19 25.76 -11.92
C ALA A 310 9.65 25.77 -11.91
N PHE A 311 9.06 24.89 -12.71
CA PHE A 311 7.62 24.64 -12.75
C PHE A 311 7.30 23.23 -12.25
N HIS A 312 6.41 23.14 -11.27
CA HIS A 312 5.83 21.88 -10.81
C HIS A 312 4.37 21.82 -11.25
N LEU A 313 4.09 21.03 -12.28
CA LEU A 313 2.82 20.96 -13.02
C LEU A 313 2.23 19.55 -13.00
N GLN A 314 2.64 18.68 -12.09
CA GLN A 314 2.20 17.29 -12.05
C GLN A 314 0.68 17.17 -11.84
N TYR A 315 0.09 16.06 -12.29
CA TYR A 315 -1.35 15.75 -12.15
C TYR A 315 -2.29 16.81 -12.78
N ASN A 316 -1.88 17.45 -13.88
CA ASN A 316 -2.72 18.39 -14.62
C ASN A 316 -3.09 17.89 -16.02
N TYR A 317 -4.20 18.40 -16.56
CA TYR A 317 -4.61 18.20 -17.96
C TYR A 317 -4.10 19.36 -18.82
N LEU A 318 -3.00 19.17 -19.54
CA LEU A 318 -2.34 20.24 -20.30
C LEU A 318 -2.54 20.05 -21.81
N ASN A 319 -3.09 21.07 -22.51
CA ASN A 319 -3.06 21.06 -23.97
C ASN A 319 -1.69 21.50 -24.43
N MET A 320 -1.16 20.89 -25.47
CA MET A 320 -0.03 21.48 -26.18
C MET A 320 -0.27 21.54 -27.67
N THR A 321 -0.42 22.77 -28.14
CA THR A 321 -0.10 23.17 -29.50
C THR A 321 1.04 24.17 -29.40
N LEU A 322 2.28 23.67 -29.32
CA LEU A 322 3.45 24.53 -29.52
C LEU A 322 3.50 24.83 -31.01
N ALA A 323 3.13 26.04 -31.43
CA ALA A 323 3.33 26.44 -32.82
C ALA A 323 4.84 26.41 -33.09
N THR A 324 5.27 25.56 -34.02
CA THR A 324 6.69 25.38 -34.40
C THR A 324 7.31 26.61 -35.06
N GLN A 325 6.56 27.71 -35.15
CA GLN A 325 7.01 29.02 -35.59
C GLN A 325 6.73 30.01 -34.45
N GLU A 326 7.78 30.63 -33.92
CA GLU A 326 7.76 31.81 -33.02
C GLU A 326 7.79 31.63 -31.49
N LEU A 327 8.39 30.57 -30.93
CA LEU A 327 8.95 30.68 -29.57
C LEU A 327 10.35 31.33 -29.64
N ASN A 328 10.36 32.64 -29.85
CA ASN A 328 11.56 33.49 -29.80
C ASN A 328 11.93 33.85 -28.34
N VAL A 329 11.50 33.04 -27.38
CA VAL A 329 11.72 33.26 -25.95
C VAL A 329 12.90 32.41 -25.53
N SER A 330 14.04 33.08 -25.31
CA SER A 330 15.16 32.54 -24.54
C SER A 330 14.68 32.24 -23.11
N SER A 331 13.96 31.13 -22.90
CA SER A 331 13.43 30.80 -21.58
C SER A 331 14.58 30.49 -20.63
N SER A 332 14.71 31.24 -19.53
CA SER A 332 15.63 30.93 -18.44
C SER A 332 15.17 29.74 -17.58
N LEU A 333 14.30 28.90 -18.14
CA LEU A 333 13.65 27.80 -17.46
C LEU A 333 14.65 26.66 -17.31
N GLU A 334 14.85 26.21 -16.07
CA GLU A 334 15.85 25.21 -15.71
C GLU A 334 15.18 23.87 -15.34
N GLU A 335 13.96 23.88 -14.79
CA GLU A 335 13.30 22.68 -14.28
C GLU A 335 11.82 22.64 -14.64
N ILE A 336 11.36 21.49 -15.15
CA ILE A 336 9.95 21.22 -15.44
C ILE A 336 9.59 19.82 -14.93
N TYR A 337 8.55 19.76 -14.12
CA TYR A 337 7.94 18.51 -13.66
C TYR A 337 6.50 18.42 -14.14
N LEU A 338 6.18 17.39 -14.90
CA LEU A 338 4.87 17.17 -15.54
C LEU A 338 4.26 15.81 -15.18
N ASP A 339 4.81 15.12 -14.18
CA ASP A 339 4.45 13.74 -13.85
C ASP A 339 2.94 13.54 -13.72
N TYR A 340 2.43 12.39 -14.16
CA TYR A 340 1.00 12.03 -14.11
C TYR A 340 0.08 13.04 -14.85
N SER A 341 0.63 13.85 -15.76
CA SER A 341 -0.15 14.79 -16.58
C SER A 341 -0.50 14.18 -17.91
N THR A 342 -1.71 14.40 -18.41
CA THR A 342 -2.06 13.94 -19.77
C THR A 342 -1.43 14.86 -20.80
N LEU A 343 -0.44 14.35 -21.55
CA LEU A 343 0.29 15.11 -22.56
C LEU A 343 0.03 14.60 -23.98
N ASN A 344 0.08 15.51 -24.96
CA ASN A 344 0.08 15.14 -26.38
C ASN A 344 1.51 14.81 -26.84
N THR A 345 1.70 13.75 -27.63
CA THR A 345 3.01 13.30 -28.13
C THR A 345 3.77 14.33 -28.95
N ASN A 346 3.10 15.37 -29.46
CA ASN A 346 3.74 16.52 -30.11
C ASN A 346 4.80 17.21 -29.23
N ILE A 347 4.72 17.09 -27.89
CA ILE A 347 5.73 17.60 -26.97
C ILE A 347 7.13 17.06 -27.29
N LEU A 348 7.20 15.78 -27.68
CA LEU A 348 8.47 15.10 -27.96
C LEU A 348 9.20 15.75 -29.13
N GLN A 349 8.51 16.37 -30.08
CA GLN A 349 9.13 17.02 -31.24
C GLN A 349 9.59 18.45 -30.96
N SER A 350 9.01 19.10 -29.95
CA SER A 350 9.16 20.54 -29.72
C SER A 350 9.92 20.89 -28.43
N ILE A 351 10.34 19.89 -27.66
CA ILE A 351 10.98 20.10 -26.35
C ILE A 351 12.29 20.92 -26.43
N GLY A 352 12.96 20.90 -27.59
CA GLY A 352 14.21 21.63 -27.82
C GLY A 352 14.12 23.15 -27.68
N VAL A 353 12.91 23.72 -27.66
CA VAL A 353 12.69 25.14 -27.32
C VAL A 353 13.22 25.47 -25.92
N PHE A 354 13.22 24.51 -25.00
CA PHE A 354 13.68 24.69 -23.62
C PHE A 354 15.16 24.29 -23.45
N ALA A 355 16.06 24.80 -24.30
CA ALA A 355 17.48 24.43 -24.31
C ALA A 355 18.26 24.74 -23.00
N SER A 356 17.69 25.54 -22.10
CA SER A 356 18.25 25.86 -20.78
C SER A 356 17.90 24.84 -19.69
N LEU A 357 17.06 23.84 -19.98
CA LEU A 357 16.66 22.83 -19.00
C LEU A 357 17.85 22.05 -18.46
N LYS A 358 17.80 21.85 -17.14
CA LYS A 358 18.60 20.94 -16.33
C LYS A 358 17.79 19.76 -15.86
N THR A 359 16.51 19.95 -15.52
CA THR A 359 15.63 18.87 -15.07
C THR A 359 14.37 18.83 -15.92
N LEU A 360 14.06 17.65 -16.44
CA LEU A 360 12.81 17.37 -17.13
C LEU A 360 12.22 16.05 -16.61
N SER A 361 11.02 16.13 -16.04
CA SER A 361 10.26 14.97 -15.56
C SER A 361 8.93 14.87 -16.29
N LEU A 362 8.73 13.73 -16.96
CA LEU A 362 7.57 13.37 -17.79
C LEU A 362 7.03 12.00 -17.37
N HIS A 363 7.13 11.64 -16.09
CA HIS A 363 6.71 10.33 -15.59
C HIS A 363 5.20 10.12 -15.80
N ASP A 364 4.79 8.93 -16.25
CA ASP A 364 3.38 8.53 -16.40
C ASP A 364 2.49 9.57 -17.11
N CYS A 365 2.96 10.07 -18.26
CA CYS A 365 2.28 11.13 -19.02
C CYS A 365 1.44 10.61 -20.21
N GLY A 366 1.37 9.28 -20.39
CA GLY A 366 0.69 8.64 -21.52
C GLY A 366 1.37 8.83 -22.88
N LEU A 367 2.68 9.11 -22.89
CA LEU A 367 3.45 9.35 -24.11
C LEU A 367 3.70 8.05 -24.88
N ILE A 368 3.62 8.10 -26.21
CA ILE A 368 3.82 6.95 -27.12
C ILE A 368 4.79 7.28 -28.26
N GLY A 369 5.43 6.26 -28.81
CA GLY A 369 6.33 6.38 -29.97
C GLY A 369 7.79 6.66 -29.59
N PRO A 370 8.68 6.86 -30.57
CA PRO A 370 10.10 7.06 -30.32
C PRO A 370 10.45 8.50 -29.91
N LEU A 371 11.54 8.66 -29.16
CA LEU A 371 12.14 9.97 -28.91
C LEU A 371 12.84 10.48 -30.19
N PRO A 372 12.43 11.62 -30.77
CA PRO A 372 13.05 12.13 -31.99
C PRO A 372 14.44 12.73 -31.70
N ASN A 373 15.35 12.66 -32.68
CA ASN A 373 16.65 13.34 -32.56
C ASN A 373 16.49 14.87 -32.57
N HIS A 374 15.56 15.38 -33.38
CA HIS A 374 15.30 16.83 -33.45
C HIS A 374 14.67 17.31 -32.13
N GLY A 375 15.13 18.46 -31.62
CA GLY A 375 14.70 19.03 -30.34
C GLY A 375 15.43 18.45 -29.14
N TRP A 376 15.47 17.13 -28.97
CA TRP A 376 16.13 16.49 -27.82
C TRP A 376 17.64 16.71 -27.78
N CYS A 377 18.30 16.77 -28.95
CA CYS A 377 19.73 17.05 -29.02
C CYS A 377 20.10 18.50 -28.66
N ASP A 378 19.12 19.39 -28.51
CA ASP A 378 19.33 20.79 -28.13
C ASP A 378 19.40 20.97 -26.60
N LEU A 379 18.95 19.97 -25.81
CA LEU A 379 18.94 19.97 -24.35
C LEU A 379 20.32 19.69 -23.73
N ARG A 380 21.36 20.42 -24.13
CA ARG A 380 22.76 20.14 -23.75
C ARG A 380 23.09 20.36 -22.27
N ASN A 381 22.24 21.09 -21.55
CA ASN A 381 22.40 21.39 -20.13
C ASN A 381 21.70 20.39 -19.21
N LEU A 382 21.02 19.38 -19.77
CA LEU A 382 20.21 18.44 -19.02
C LEU A 382 21.07 17.62 -18.04
N GLU A 383 20.70 17.67 -16.77
CA GLU A 383 21.29 16.97 -15.64
C GLU A 383 20.40 15.80 -15.17
N VAL A 384 19.08 15.97 -15.20
CA VAL A 384 18.10 14.97 -14.75
C VAL A 384 17.03 14.80 -15.83
N LEU A 385 16.82 13.56 -16.27
CA LEU A 385 15.76 13.20 -17.19
C LEU A 385 14.96 12.02 -16.65
N ASP A 386 13.66 12.22 -16.45
CA ASP A 386 12.71 11.15 -16.14
C ASP A 386 11.62 11.12 -17.22
N VAL A 387 11.53 10.00 -17.94
CA VAL A 387 10.46 9.71 -18.92
C VAL A 387 9.77 8.39 -18.60
N SER A 388 9.87 7.92 -17.36
CA SER A 388 9.42 6.60 -16.94
C SER A 388 7.89 6.45 -16.95
N GLY A 389 7.40 5.21 -16.95
CA GLY A 389 5.96 4.92 -16.89
C GLY A 389 5.19 5.34 -18.15
N ASN A 390 5.84 5.41 -19.31
CA ASN A 390 5.20 5.75 -20.57
C ASN A 390 5.18 4.54 -21.53
N ALA A 391 4.77 4.73 -22.78
CA ALA A 391 4.85 3.72 -23.83
C ALA A 391 5.78 4.17 -24.97
N LEU A 392 6.88 4.83 -24.60
CA LEU A 392 7.93 5.25 -25.53
C LEU A 392 8.72 4.04 -26.04
N GLU A 393 9.13 4.07 -27.31
CA GLU A 393 9.74 2.91 -27.97
C GLU A 393 11.00 3.25 -28.78
N GLY A 394 11.69 2.21 -29.28
CA GLY A 394 12.87 2.38 -30.12
C GLY A 394 14.16 2.58 -29.32
N MET A 395 15.22 3.04 -29.99
CA MET A 395 16.50 3.38 -29.33
C MET A 395 16.48 4.83 -28.85
N LEU A 396 17.26 5.13 -27.80
CA LEU A 396 17.48 6.52 -27.39
C LEU A 396 18.19 7.34 -28.49
N PRO A 397 17.94 8.66 -28.57
CA PRO A 397 18.58 9.52 -29.55
C PRO A 397 20.11 9.44 -29.49
N HIS A 398 20.77 9.31 -30.63
CA HIS A 398 22.24 9.12 -30.69
C HIS A 398 23.04 10.22 -29.98
N CYS A 399 22.51 11.43 -29.93
CA CYS A 399 23.12 12.58 -29.25
C CYS A 399 23.10 12.47 -27.72
N PHE A 400 22.34 11.55 -27.12
CA PHE A 400 22.37 11.30 -25.68
C PHE A 400 23.76 10.91 -25.21
N SER A 401 24.58 10.30 -26.09
CA SER A 401 25.99 10.02 -25.84
C SER A 401 26.88 11.25 -25.59
N ASN A 402 26.39 12.45 -25.94
CA ASN A 402 27.09 13.72 -25.80
C ASN A 402 26.42 14.66 -24.77
N LEU A 403 25.39 14.22 -24.04
CA LEU A 403 24.77 14.99 -22.96
C LEU A 403 25.61 14.89 -21.69
N THR A 404 26.83 15.42 -21.71
CA THR A 404 27.83 15.21 -20.66
C THR A 404 27.44 15.76 -19.28
N SER A 405 26.45 16.64 -19.20
CA SER A 405 25.90 17.15 -17.93
C SER A 405 24.96 16.16 -17.24
N LEU A 406 24.47 15.14 -17.95
CA LEU A 406 23.48 14.20 -17.46
C LEU A 406 24.04 13.43 -16.26
N ARG A 407 23.33 13.52 -15.14
CA ARG A 407 23.62 12.92 -13.84
C ARG A 407 22.63 11.80 -13.52
N GLU A 408 21.36 11.97 -13.86
CA GLU A 408 20.28 11.04 -13.53
C GLU A 408 19.43 10.77 -14.78
N LEU A 409 19.19 9.49 -15.08
CA LEU A 409 18.39 9.05 -16.21
C LEU A 409 17.42 7.96 -15.77
N ASP A 410 16.12 8.29 -15.77
CA ASP A 410 15.03 7.31 -15.65
C ASP A 410 14.32 7.13 -17.00
N ILE A 411 14.38 5.92 -17.51
CA ILE A 411 13.64 5.49 -18.70
C ILE A 411 12.76 4.27 -18.39
N SER A 412 12.59 3.90 -17.13
CA SER A 412 11.91 2.68 -16.70
C SER A 412 10.45 2.61 -17.15
N ALA A 413 9.87 1.40 -17.14
CA ALA A 413 8.48 1.13 -17.53
C ALA A 413 8.11 1.77 -18.88
N ASN A 414 8.89 1.43 -19.92
CA ASN A 414 8.70 1.87 -21.30
C ASN A 414 8.93 0.68 -22.27
N ARG A 415 9.10 0.95 -23.56
CA ARG A 415 9.41 -0.04 -24.61
C ARG A 415 10.73 0.27 -25.32
N PHE A 416 11.67 0.93 -24.64
CA PHE A 416 12.97 1.26 -25.20
C PHE A 416 13.82 0.00 -25.43
N GLN A 417 14.70 0.10 -26.42
CA GLN A 417 15.76 -0.87 -26.68
C GLN A 417 17.06 -0.35 -26.07
N ILE A 418 17.55 -1.03 -25.03
CA ILE A 418 18.77 -0.67 -24.29
C ILE A 418 19.90 -1.63 -24.67
N PRO A 419 20.99 -1.16 -25.29
CA PRO A 419 22.13 -2.01 -25.59
C PRO A 419 22.81 -2.58 -24.34
N LEU A 420 23.07 -3.89 -24.30
CA LEU A 420 23.73 -4.56 -23.16
C LEU A 420 25.14 -4.03 -22.89
N SER A 421 25.81 -3.48 -23.91
CA SER A 421 27.13 -2.86 -23.79
C SER A 421 27.11 -1.54 -23.01
N PHE A 422 25.95 -0.87 -22.93
CA PHE A 422 25.81 0.52 -22.49
C PHE A 422 26.75 1.51 -23.22
N ALA A 423 27.25 1.13 -24.40
CA ALA A 423 28.16 1.96 -25.20
C ALA A 423 27.62 3.37 -25.50
N PRO A 424 26.30 3.58 -25.76
CA PRO A 424 25.77 4.92 -25.95
C PRO A 424 25.99 5.87 -24.76
N PHE A 425 26.15 5.35 -23.54
CA PHE A 425 26.33 6.17 -22.34
C PHE A 425 27.80 6.30 -21.92
N ALA A 426 28.73 5.59 -22.59
CA ALA A 426 30.11 5.46 -22.12
C ALA A 426 30.87 6.79 -21.96
N ASN A 427 30.45 7.85 -22.68
CA ASN A 427 31.05 9.18 -22.60
C ASN A 427 30.45 10.10 -21.51
N LEU A 428 29.39 9.69 -20.82
CA LEU A 428 28.64 10.54 -19.88
C LEU A 428 29.28 10.59 -18.49
N SER A 429 30.44 11.24 -18.36
CA SER A 429 31.25 11.22 -17.13
C SER A 429 30.54 11.64 -15.84
N ASN A 430 29.45 12.41 -15.91
CA ASN A 430 28.70 12.87 -14.74
C ASN A 430 27.55 11.94 -14.33
N LEU A 431 27.25 10.89 -15.10
CA LEU A 431 26.14 9.99 -14.82
C LEU A 431 26.35 9.24 -13.49
N LYS A 432 25.35 9.30 -12.62
CA LYS A 432 25.32 8.71 -11.26
C LYS A 432 24.17 7.74 -11.07
N VAL A 433 23.01 8.04 -11.61
CA VAL A 433 21.82 7.20 -11.46
C VAL A 433 21.29 6.80 -12.83
N LEU A 434 20.98 5.51 -12.97
CA LEU A 434 20.39 4.95 -14.18
C LEU A 434 19.29 3.96 -13.77
N SER A 435 18.06 4.27 -14.16
CA SER A 435 16.90 3.37 -14.02
C SER A 435 16.37 3.02 -15.40
N GLY A 436 16.36 1.73 -15.73
CA GLY A 436 15.95 1.21 -17.03
C GLY A 436 14.94 0.09 -16.93
N ASP A 437 14.32 -0.12 -15.76
CA ASP A 437 13.43 -1.24 -15.47
C ASP A 437 12.33 -1.42 -16.52
N GLU A 438 11.87 -2.64 -16.73
CA GLU A 438 10.73 -2.96 -17.61
C GLU A 438 10.89 -2.47 -19.07
N ASN A 439 12.12 -2.30 -19.56
CA ASN A 439 12.42 -2.06 -20.98
C ASN A 439 12.91 -3.33 -21.68
N LYS A 440 13.46 -3.20 -22.89
CA LYS A 440 14.03 -4.32 -23.66
C LYS A 440 15.53 -4.17 -23.80
N MET A 441 16.31 -5.04 -23.16
CA MET A 441 17.74 -5.17 -23.45
C MET A 441 17.99 -5.85 -24.80
N VAL A 442 18.95 -5.34 -25.57
CA VAL A 442 19.33 -5.86 -26.89
C VAL A 442 20.82 -6.13 -26.99
N MET A 443 21.18 -7.22 -27.70
CA MET A 443 22.56 -7.58 -28.02
C MET A 443 23.05 -6.80 -29.24
N GLU A 444 24.25 -6.23 -29.14
CA GLU A 444 24.92 -5.56 -30.26
C GLU A 444 25.96 -6.47 -30.91
N PRO A 445 26.25 -6.31 -32.24
CA PRO A 445 27.38 -6.96 -32.88
C PRO A 445 28.69 -6.50 -32.22
N SER A 446 29.30 -7.45 -31.50
CA SER A 446 30.46 -7.35 -30.62
C SER A 446 31.67 -6.59 -31.19
N PHE A 447 31.85 -5.29 -30.87
CA PHE A 447 33.14 -4.58 -31.00
C PHE A 447 33.38 -3.40 -30.04
N TYR A 448 32.47 -3.08 -29.09
CA TYR A 448 32.67 -1.95 -28.18
C TYR A 448 33.38 -2.39 -26.89
N THR A 449 34.66 -2.02 -26.77
CA THR A 449 35.52 -2.26 -25.58
C THR A 449 35.80 -0.99 -24.78
N SER A 450 35.08 0.10 -25.03
CA SER A 450 35.29 1.35 -24.30
C SER A 450 34.80 1.20 -22.87
N VAL A 451 35.72 1.31 -21.91
CA VAL A 451 35.39 1.43 -20.48
C VAL A 451 34.56 2.71 -20.28
N PRO A 452 33.39 2.65 -19.63
CA PRO A 452 32.60 3.84 -19.37
C PRO A 452 33.36 4.85 -18.51
N LYS A 453 33.20 6.13 -18.80
CA LYS A 453 33.82 7.22 -18.01
C LYS A 453 33.06 7.55 -16.72
N PHE A 454 31.83 7.09 -16.58
CA PHE A 454 31.00 7.33 -15.41
C PHE A 454 31.28 6.36 -14.26
N GLN A 455 30.88 6.78 -13.07
CA GLN A 455 30.84 5.97 -11.85
C GLN A 455 29.47 6.14 -11.21
N LEU A 456 28.63 5.13 -11.42
CA LEU A 456 27.26 5.08 -10.92
C LEU A 456 27.25 4.88 -9.41
N THR A 457 26.27 5.51 -8.75
CA THR A 457 25.88 5.27 -7.37
C THR A 457 24.65 4.37 -7.29
N SER A 458 23.77 4.41 -8.29
CA SER A 458 22.57 3.59 -8.35
C SER A 458 22.33 3.07 -9.76
N ILE A 459 22.00 1.79 -9.87
CA ILE A 459 21.55 1.17 -11.12
C ILE A 459 20.36 0.24 -10.86
N SER A 460 19.32 0.40 -11.66
CA SER A 460 18.14 -0.48 -11.69
C SER A 460 17.86 -0.91 -13.13
N LEU A 461 17.83 -2.22 -13.37
CA LEU A 461 17.56 -2.81 -14.68
C LEU A 461 16.64 -4.03 -14.57
N SER A 462 15.69 -4.03 -13.65
CA SER A 462 14.73 -5.10 -13.41
C SER A 462 13.85 -5.42 -14.63
N LYS A 463 13.50 -6.70 -14.84
CA LYS A 463 12.56 -7.15 -15.89
C LYS A 463 12.87 -6.65 -17.31
N CYS A 464 14.15 -6.47 -17.66
CA CYS A 464 14.54 -5.91 -18.95
C CYS A 464 14.69 -6.94 -20.09
N ILE A 465 14.66 -8.24 -19.80
CA ILE A 465 14.96 -9.30 -20.76
C ILE A 465 13.71 -10.14 -21.05
N THR A 466 13.28 -10.16 -22.31
CA THR A 466 12.20 -11.04 -22.77
C THR A 466 12.70 -12.48 -22.99
N SER A 467 11.92 -13.43 -22.50
CA SER A 467 12.09 -14.90 -22.35
C SER A 467 12.73 -15.76 -23.47
N GLN A 468 13.23 -15.20 -24.56
CA GLN A 468 13.76 -15.95 -25.71
C GLN A 468 15.29 -16.13 -25.73
N GLN A 469 16.05 -15.43 -24.88
CA GLN A 469 17.51 -15.53 -24.84
C GLN A 469 17.97 -16.41 -23.67
N LEU A 470 18.45 -17.62 -23.98
CA LEU A 470 19.01 -18.56 -23.01
C LEU A 470 20.41 -18.07 -22.58
N ASN A 471 20.62 -17.93 -21.26
CA ASN A 471 21.91 -17.72 -20.59
C ASN A 471 22.62 -16.40 -20.93
N LEU A 472 22.09 -15.27 -20.44
CA LEU A 472 22.82 -14.00 -20.45
C LEU A 472 23.80 -13.90 -19.28
N GLU A 473 24.99 -13.38 -19.54
CA GLU A 473 25.94 -12.94 -18.52
C GLU A 473 25.63 -11.50 -18.11
N LEU A 474 26.10 -11.10 -16.92
CA LEU A 474 25.98 -9.73 -16.43
C LEU A 474 26.68 -8.73 -17.37
N PRO A 475 26.15 -7.50 -17.53
CA PRO A 475 26.80 -6.46 -18.32
C PRO A 475 28.25 -6.20 -17.85
N THR A 476 29.21 -6.35 -18.77
CA THR A 476 30.64 -6.30 -18.43
C THR A 476 31.10 -4.93 -17.93
N PHE A 477 30.37 -3.86 -18.24
CA PHE A 477 30.71 -2.52 -17.79
C PHE A 477 30.65 -2.37 -16.25
N LEU A 478 29.85 -3.20 -15.57
CA LEU A 478 29.72 -3.23 -14.11
C LEU A 478 31.05 -3.57 -13.42
N TYR A 479 31.95 -4.32 -14.07
CA TYR A 479 33.29 -4.60 -13.55
C TYR A 479 34.12 -3.34 -13.30
N TYR A 480 33.81 -2.25 -14.02
CA TYR A 480 34.53 -0.98 -13.95
C TYR A 480 33.83 0.04 -13.05
N GLN A 481 32.82 -0.36 -12.27
CA GLN A 481 32.12 0.49 -11.32
C GLN A 481 32.59 0.20 -9.89
N TYR A 482 32.87 1.26 -9.12
CA TYR A 482 33.44 1.19 -7.77
C TYR A 482 32.71 2.04 -6.72
N ASP A 483 31.71 2.84 -7.13
CA ASP A 483 30.95 3.76 -6.28
C ASP A 483 29.47 3.35 -6.07
N LEU A 484 29.08 2.14 -6.50
CA LEU A 484 27.70 1.67 -6.40
C LEU A 484 27.25 1.55 -4.94
N ARG A 485 26.02 2.00 -4.68
CA ARG A 485 25.30 1.91 -3.41
C ARG A 485 24.02 1.08 -3.53
N TYR A 486 23.33 1.20 -4.65
CA TYR A 486 22.12 0.46 -4.95
C TYR A 486 22.28 -0.27 -6.29
N VAL A 487 22.02 -1.57 -6.29
CA VAL A 487 22.02 -2.38 -7.51
C VAL A 487 20.78 -3.26 -7.51
N ASP A 488 19.93 -3.08 -8.51
CA ASP A 488 18.83 -3.97 -8.84
C ASP A 488 18.97 -4.50 -10.26
N LEU A 489 19.17 -5.82 -10.38
CA LEU A 489 19.26 -6.54 -11.65
C LEU A 489 18.24 -7.69 -11.69
N SER A 490 17.14 -7.57 -10.96
CA SER A 490 16.14 -8.62 -10.78
C SER A 490 15.40 -9.01 -12.07
N HIS A 491 14.87 -10.23 -12.12
CA HIS A 491 13.97 -10.70 -13.18
C HIS A 491 14.53 -10.60 -14.61
N ASN A 492 15.83 -10.87 -14.79
CA ASN A 492 16.55 -10.72 -16.07
C ASN A 492 17.08 -12.04 -16.67
N ASN A 493 16.88 -13.16 -15.99
CA ASN A 493 17.43 -14.45 -16.40
C ASN A 493 18.97 -14.48 -16.53
N PHE A 494 19.70 -13.62 -15.79
CA PHE A 494 21.16 -13.69 -15.73
C PHE A 494 21.64 -15.03 -15.17
N SER A 495 22.68 -15.59 -15.75
CA SER A 495 23.22 -16.92 -15.43
C SER A 495 24.67 -16.86 -14.96
N GLY A 496 25.23 -17.99 -14.52
CA GLY A 496 26.55 -18.07 -13.90
C GLY A 496 26.48 -18.17 -12.38
N THR A 497 27.55 -17.78 -11.68
CA THR A 497 27.59 -17.69 -10.22
C THR A 497 27.23 -16.30 -9.74
N VAL A 498 26.80 -16.16 -8.47
CA VAL A 498 26.55 -14.85 -7.85
C VAL A 498 27.81 -13.97 -7.98
N PRO A 499 27.70 -12.71 -8.45
CA PRO A 499 28.84 -11.85 -8.74
C PRO A 499 29.48 -11.26 -7.47
N THR A 500 30.26 -12.04 -6.73
CA THR A 500 30.93 -11.58 -5.50
C THR A 500 31.89 -10.41 -5.73
N TRP A 501 32.49 -10.33 -6.92
CA TRP A 501 33.34 -9.23 -7.35
C TRP A 501 32.61 -7.87 -7.33
N LEU A 502 31.29 -7.85 -7.50
CA LEU A 502 30.50 -6.61 -7.45
C LEU A 502 30.52 -6.02 -6.04
N LEU A 503 30.42 -6.90 -5.03
CA LEU A 503 30.51 -6.55 -3.60
C LEU A 503 31.94 -6.14 -3.23
N GLU A 504 32.94 -6.84 -3.75
CA GLU A 504 34.36 -6.56 -3.49
C GLU A 504 34.78 -5.21 -4.07
N ASN A 505 34.33 -4.90 -5.29
CA ASN A 505 34.67 -3.65 -5.98
C ASN A 505 33.92 -2.43 -5.41
N ASN A 506 32.74 -2.61 -4.81
CA ASN A 506 31.87 -1.53 -4.35
C ASN A 506 31.71 -1.54 -2.82
N THR A 507 32.71 -1.02 -2.12
CA THR A 507 32.73 -1.01 -0.64
C THR A 507 31.65 -0.14 0.01
N LYS A 508 31.03 0.76 -0.77
CA LYS A 508 29.91 1.61 -0.35
C LYS A 508 28.54 0.98 -0.62
N LEU A 509 28.48 -0.25 -1.12
CA LEU A 509 27.21 -0.89 -1.46
C LEU A 509 26.32 -1.02 -0.20
N GLU A 510 25.06 -0.63 -0.35
CA GLU A 510 24.04 -0.62 0.71
C GLU A 510 22.94 -1.64 0.41
N VAL A 511 22.54 -1.79 -0.85
CA VAL A 511 21.46 -2.68 -1.31
C VAL A 511 21.90 -3.47 -2.54
N LEU A 512 21.69 -4.79 -2.52
CA LEU A 512 21.90 -5.67 -3.67
C LEU A 512 20.66 -6.54 -3.90
N ILE A 513 20.03 -6.39 -5.07
CA ILE A 513 18.85 -7.14 -5.50
C ILE A 513 19.19 -7.88 -6.81
N LEU A 514 19.21 -9.21 -6.73
CA LEU A 514 19.44 -10.13 -7.85
C LEU A 514 18.30 -11.16 -7.98
N MET A 515 17.14 -10.86 -7.39
CA MET A 515 15.96 -11.73 -7.36
C MET A 515 15.53 -12.19 -8.76
N GLY A 516 15.02 -13.42 -8.91
CA GLY A 516 14.36 -13.84 -10.16
C GLY A 516 15.30 -14.04 -11.35
N ASN A 517 16.54 -14.44 -11.09
CA ASN A 517 17.54 -14.74 -12.12
C ASN A 517 17.81 -16.25 -12.21
N SER A 518 18.83 -16.64 -12.98
CA SER A 518 19.27 -18.02 -13.19
C SER A 518 20.65 -18.30 -12.59
N PHE A 519 21.06 -17.60 -11.52
CA PHE A 519 22.34 -17.85 -10.85
C PHE A 519 22.38 -19.24 -10.21
N THR A 520 23.53 -19.90 -10.28
CA THR A 520 23.78 -21.30 -9.86
C THR A 520 25.02 -21.42 -8.99
N GLY A 521 25.26 -22.61 -8.44
CA GLY A 521 26.41 -22.90 -7.59
C GLY A 521 26.17 -22.57 -6.12
N PRO A 522 27.19 -22.77 -5.26
CA PRO A 522 27.12 -22.43 -3.86
C PRO A 522 27.18 -20.92 -3.65
N LEU A 523 26.46 -20.43 -2.64
CA LEU A 523 26.62 -19.06 -2.17
C LEU A 523 27.93 -18.95 -1.37
N SER A 524 28.86 -18.13 -1.83
CA SER A 524 30.13 -17.88 -1.15
C SER A 524 30.41 -16.39 -1.12
N PHE A 525 31.10 -15.94 -0.06
CA PHE A 525 31.55 -14.56 0.10
C PHE A 525 33.01 -14.57 0.52
N SER A 526 33.84 -13.75 -0.12
CA SER A 526 35.23 -13.57 0.27
C SER A 526 35.32 -12.95 1.66
N SER A 527 36.17 -13.49 2.52
CA SER A 527 36.34 -13.06 3.92
C SER A 527 37.09 -11.72 4.08
N ALA A 528 37.30 -10.97 2.99
CA ALA A 528 38.32 -9.94 2.91
C ALA A 528 37.84 -8.51 3.22
N LEU A 529 36.54 -8.21 3.24
CA LEU A 529 36.03 -6.87 3.58
C LEU A 529 34.71 -6.93 4.35
N ILE A 530 34.63 -6.13 5.42
CA ILE A 530 33.37 -5.83 6.12
C ILE A 530 32.61 -4.85 5.23
N SER A 531 31.44 -5.27 4.77
CA SER A 531 30.60 -4.49 3.87
C SER A 531 29.57 -3.67 4.65
N ASN A 532 29.21 -2.50 4.11
CA ASN A 532 28.13 -1.64 4.61
C ASN A 532 26.73 -2.08 4.11
N VAL A 533 26.64 -3.19 3.38
CA VAL A 533 25.37 -3.70 2.87
C VAL A 533 24.37 -3.94 4.00
N SER A 534 23.21 -3.34 3.83
CA SER A 534 22.07 -3.40 4.74
C SER A 534 20.96 -4.31 4.23
N SER A 535 20.88 -4.56 2.91
CA SER A 535 19.85 -5.41 2.31
C SER A 535 20.41 -6.26 1.19
N ILE A 536 20.17 -7.56 1.26
CA ILE A 536 20.48 -8.53 0.21
C ILE A 536 19.21 -9.28 -0.14
N ASP A 537 18.81 -9.22 -1.41
CA ASP A 537 17.85 -10.15 -1.99
C ASP A 537 18.47 -10.86 -3.18
N ILE A 538 18.63 -12.17 -3.05
CA ILE A 538 19.06 -13.04 -4.15
C ILE A 538 18.05 -14.15 -4.41
N SER A 539 16.80 -14.01 -3.94
CA SER A 539 15.72 -14.99 -4.01
C SER A 539 15.39 -15.42 -5.45
N GLU A 540 14.67 -16.53 -5.60
CA GLU A 540 14.21 -17.04 -6.90
C GLU A 540 15.35 -17.26 -7.92
N ASN A 541 16.43 -17.89 -7.45
CA ASN A 541 17.58 -18.34 -8.25
C ASN A 541 17.80 -19.86 -8.07
N LYS A 542 18.80 -20.43 -8.73
CA LYS A 542 19.10 -21.88 -8.74
C LYS A 542 20.32 -22.22 -7.86
N LEU A 543 20.46 -21.54 -6.74
CA LEU A 543 21.57 -21.74 -5.79
C LEU A 543 21.39 -23.04 -4.99
N GLN A 544 22.50 -23.67 -4.62
CA GLN A 544 22.51 -24.95 -3.90
C GLN A 544 23.57 -24.99 -2.78
N GLY A 545 23.56 -26.03 -1.95
CA GLY A 545 24.49 -26.20 -0.84
C GLY A 545 24.02 -25.51 0.44
N GLN A 546 24.93 -25.27 1.38
CA GLN A 546 24.58 -24.66 2.68
C GLN A 546 24.65 -23.14 2.63
N ILE A 547 23.83 -22.48 3.45
CA ILE A 547 23.96 -21.04 3.70
C ILE A 547 25.29 -20.80 4.44
N PRO A 548 26.23 -20.01 3.88
CA PRO A 548 27.57 -19.84 4.46
C PRO A 548 27.52 -19.04 5.76
N THR A 549 28.20 -19.51 6.81
CA THR A 549 28.31 -18.79 8.09
C THR A 549 29.09 -17.47 7.97
N THR A 550 29.92 -17.33 6.92
CA THR A 550 30.68 -16.10 6.65
C THR A 550 29.78 -14.91 6.35
N ILE A 551 28.52 -15.11 5.94
CA ILE A 551 27.55 -14.02 5.70
C ILE A 551 27.43 -13.07 6.91
N CYS A 552 27.46 -13.63 8.11
CA CYS A 552 27.33 -12.90 9.36
C CYS A 552 28.54 -12.01 9.66
N SER A 553 29.75 -12.47 9.31
CA SER A 553 30.99 -11.70 9.48
C SER A 553 31.22 -10.70 8.34
N THR A 554 30.77 -11.02 7.13
CA THR A 554 30.92 -10.16 5.94
C THR A 554 29.94 -8.98 6.00
N PHE A 555 28.71 -9.20 6.51
CA PHE A 555 27.63 -8.19 6.53
C PHE A 555 27.09 -7.93 7.96
N PRO A 556 27.87 -7.35 8.88
CA PRO A 556 27.45 -7.17 10.27
C PRO A 556 26.30 -6.16 10.45
N HIS A 557 26.05 -5.30 9.46
CA HIS A 557 25.00 -4.28 9.45
C HIS A 557 23.72 -4.71 8.69
N LEU A 558 23.61 -5.99 8.31
CA LEU A 558 22.49 -6.49 7.54
C LEU A 558 21.17 -6.31 8.30
N TRP A 559 20.23 -5.61 7.66
CA TRP A 559 18.87 -5.37 8.11
C TRP A 559 17.88 -6.34 7.46
N ARG A 560 18.05 -6.63 6.15
CA ARG A 560 17.21 -7.60 5.40
C ARG A 560 18.04 -8.66 4.69
N LEU A 561 17.59 -9.89 4.79
CA LEU A 561 18.17 -11.03 4.08
C LEU A 561 17.07 -11.89 3.47
N PHE A 562 17.02 -11.92 2.14
CA PHE A 562 16.08 -12.72 1.37
C PHE A 562 16.84 -13.76 0.54
N LEU A 563 16.67 -15.04 0.91
CA LEU A 563 17.28 -16.21 0.28
C LEU A 563 16.19 -17.24 -0.08
N SER A 564 15.02 -16.78 -0.50
CA SER A 564 13.86 -17.65 -0.73
C SER A 564 13.89 -18.31 -2.12
N LYS A 565 13.20 -19.45 -2.26
CA LYS A 565 13.05 -20.19 -3.54
C LYS A 565 14.41 -20.58 -4.17
N HIS A 566 15.24 -21.30 -3.41
CA HIS A 566 16.45 -21.95 -3.90
C HIS A 566 16.46 -23.46 -3.57
N ALA A 567 17.63 -24.09 -3.69
CA ALA A 567 17.90 -25.44 -3.21
C ALA A 567 18.88 -25.44 -2.02
N PHE A 568 18.83 -24.42 -1.14
CA PHE A 568 19.69 -24.40 0.05
C PHE A 568 19.32 -25.54 1.02
N GLU A 569 20.33 -26.25 1.51
CA GLU A 569 20.22 -27.35 2.48
C GLU A 569 21.02 -27.05 3.75
N GLY A 570 20.95 -27.96 4.73
CA GLY A 570 21.62 -27.79 6.03
C GLY A 570 20.72 -27.16 7.09
N ASN A 571 21.32 -26.86 8.24
CA ASN A 571 20.65 -26.16 9.34
C ASN A 571 20.70 -24.65 9.12
N ILE A 572 19.74 -23.91 9.69
CA ILE A 572 19.79 -22.44 9.76
C ILE A 572 21.07 -22.02 10.53
N PRO A 573 21.94 -21.16 9.96
CA PRO A 573 23.18 -20.75 10.63
C PRO A 573 22.92 -20.02 11.95
N LEU A 574 23.49 -20.52 13.05
CA LEU A 574 23.35 -19.91 14.38
C LEU A 574 23.89 -18.47 14.46
N CYS A 575 24.83 -18.11 13.58
CA CYS A 575 25.39 -16.76 13.56
C CYS A 575 24.35 -15.69 13.23
N LEU A 576 23.25 -16.03 12.53
CA LEU A 576 22.16 -15.11 12.23
C LEU A 576 21.49 -14.59 13.52
N SER A 577 21.45 -15.41 14.58
CA SER A 577 20.90 -15.04 15.89
C SER A 577 21.66 -13.89 16.55
N VAL A 578 22.94 -13.71 16.23
CA VAL A 578 23.83 -12.71 16.86
C VAL A 578 23.84 -11.39 16.07
N MET A 579 23.27 -11.35 14.86
CA MET A 579 23.31 -10.17 13.99
C MET A 579 22.42 -9.05 14.53
N LYS A 580 22.99 -8.04 15.19
CA LYS A 580 22.26 -6.99 15.92
C LYS A 580 21.12 -6.33 15.14
N TYR A 581 21.32 -6.02 13.86
CA TYR A 581 20.40 -5.22 13.05
C TYR A 581 19.41 -6.03 12.21
N LEU A 582 19.55 -7.36 12.14
CA LEU A 582 18.68 -8.19 11.30
C LEU A 582 17.22 -8.08 11.79
N SER A 583 16.35 -7.63 10.87
CA SER A 583 14.93 -7.36 11.11
C SER A 583 14.01 -8.14 10.16
N PHE A 584 14.45 -8.40 8.92
CA PHE A 584 13.71 -9.18 7.94
C PHE A 584 14.55 -10.37 7.50
N LEU A 585 14.05 -11.59 7.73
CA LEU A 585 14.70 -12.82 7.31
C LEU A 585 13.71 -13.71 6.56
N ASP A 586 14.01 -13.99 5.30
CA ASP A 586 13.25 -14.91 4.47
C ASP A 586 14.15 -16.02 3.91
N LEU A 587 13.93 -17.24 4.42
CA LEU A 587 14.58 -18.46 3.96
C LEU A 587 13.55 -19.46 3.38
N SER A 588 12.36 -18.98 3.03
CA SER A 588 11.25 -19.83 2.60
C SER A 588 11.53 -20.57 1.29
N ASN A 589 10.82 -21.67 1.05
CA ASN A 589 10.89 -22.45 -0.19
C ASN A 589 12.32 -22.94 -0.48
N ASN A 590 12.91 -23.66 0.48
CA ASN A 590 14.25 -24.24 0.40
C ASN A 590 14.23 -25.71 0.88
N GLN A 591 15.40 -26.31 1.11
CA GLN A 591 15.58 -27.67 1.60
C GLN A 591 16.19 -27.70 3.02
N LEU A 592 16.04 -26.62 3.79
CA LEU A 592 16.62 -26.48 5.13
C LEU A 592 15.97 -27.47 6.10
N TYR A 593 16.76 -28.06 6.99
CA TYR A 593 16.31 -29.05 7.98
C TYR A 593 16.84 -28.71 9.38
N GLY A 594 16.53 -29.57 10.36
CA GLY A 594 16.91 -29.36 11.75
C GLY A 594 15.88 -28.52 12.51
N LYS A 595 16.29 -27.89 13.60
CA LYS A 595 15.44 -27.04 14.44
C LYS A 595 15.69 -25.56 14.14
N VAL A 596 14.70 -24.72 14.40
CA VAL A 596 14.90 -23.26 14.42
C VAL A 596 15.69 -22.90 15.68
N PRO A 597 16.80 -22.14 15.58
CA PRO A 597 17.56 -21.73 16.75
C PRO A 597 16.73 -20.86 17.71
N GLU A 598 16.69 -21.21 18.99
CA GLU A 598 15.88 -20.50 20.00
C GLU A 598 16.35 -19.04 20.15
N GLU A 599 17.65 -18.80 20.04
CA GLU A 599 18.27 -17.47 20.11
C GLU A 599 17.89 -16.57 18.93
N LEU A 600 17.55 -17.14 17.78
CA LEU A 600 17.10 -16.37 16.61
C LEU A 600 15.68 -15.82 16.85
N ILE A 601 14.84 -16.63 17.48
CA ILE A 601 13.42 -16.33 17.71
C ILE A 601 13.24 -15.38 18.90
N ALA A 602 14.07 -15.54 19.94
CA ALA A 602 14.06 -14.67 21.13
C ALA A 602 14.57 -13.25 20.88
N LYS A 603 14.91 -12.92 19.63
CA LYS A 603 15.59 -11.69 19.26
C LYS A 603 14.60 -10.53 19.07
N GLY A 604 14.68 -9.54 19.95
CA GLY A 604 13.82 -8.35 19.95
C GLY A 604 13.86 -7.45 18.71
N SER A 605 14.83 -7.59 17.81
CA SER A 605 14.89 -6.77 16.59
C SER A 605 14.33 -7.44 15.35
N LEU A 606 14.03 -8.76 15.40
CA LEU A 606 13.48 -9.47 14.26
C LEU A 606 12.00 -9.15 14.16
N THR A 607 11.57 -8.61 13.02
CA THR A 607 10.17 -8.19 12.78
C THR A 607 9.44 -9.22 11.92
N ILE A 608 10.09 -9.69 10.85
CA ILE A 608 9.54 -10.72 9.95
C ILE A 608 10.48 -11.92 9.90
N LEU A 609 9.93 -13.11 10.15
CA LEU A 609 10.61 -14.39 9.99
C LEU A 609 9.79 -15.31 9.08
N ARG A 610 10.31 -15.57 7.88
CA ARG A 610 9.72 -16.51 6.90
C ARG A 610 10.59 -17.74 6.73
N LEU A 611 10.08 -18.87 7.17
CA LEU A 611 10.72 -20.19 7.05
C LEU A 611 9.83 -21.20 6.32
N SER A 612 8.75 -20.72 5.71
CA SER A 612 7.74 -21.49 4.97
C SER A 612 8.35 -22.49 3.99
N ASN A 613 7.70 -23.64 3.76
CA ASN A 613 8.07 -24.62 2.74
C ASN A 613 9.54 -25.07 2.82
N ASN A 614 9.90 -25.70 3.94
CA ASN A 614 11.23 -26.28 4.20
C ASN A 614 11.07 -27.69 4.81
N LYS A 615 12.15 -28.28 5.32
CA LYS A 615 12.16 -29.57 6.05
C LYS A 615 12.44 -29.37 7.56
N LEU A 616 12.17 -28.19 8.11
CA LEU A 616 12.42 -27.88 9.52
C LEU A 616 11.52 -28.70 10.43
N SER A 617 11.99 -28.96 11.64
CA SER A 617 11.36 -29.87 12.60
C SER A 617 11.60 -29.39 14.04
N GLY A 618 10.93 -30.02 15.01
CA GLY A 618 10.99 -29.64 16.43
C GLY A 618 9.62 -29.22 16.95
N ASN A 619 9.58 -28.85 18.24
CA ASN A 619 8.36 -28.37 18.87
C ASN A 619 8.13 -26.90 18.55
N VAL A 620 6.94 -26.57 18.04
CA VAL A 620 6.57 -25.20 17.65
C VAL A 620 6.22 -24.30 18.83
N VAL A 621 5.78 -24.86 19.96
CA VAL A 621 5.28 -24.07 21.10
C VAL A 621 6.36 -23.14 21.68
N PRO A 622 7.60 -23.61 21.98
CA PRO A 622 8.67 -22.71 22.42
C PRO A 622 9.01 -21.63 21.40
N VAL A 623 8.88 -21.95 20.10
CA VAL A 623 9.14 -20.99 19.02
C VAL A 623 8.11 -19.85 19.08
N VAL A 624 6.83 -20.15 19.17
CA VAL A 624 5.77 -19.12 19.23
C VAL A 624 5.85 -18.30 20.52
N LEU A 625 6.01 -18.95 21.67
CA LEU A 625 5.98 -18.26 22.97
C LEU A 625 7.23 -17.43 23.26
N ASN A 626 8.38 -17.77 22.68
CA ASN A 626 9.61 -17.00 22.85
C ASN A 626 9.83 -15.92 21.79
N SER A 627 8.87 -15.71 20.86
CA SER A 627 8.96 -14.73 19.76
C SER A 627 8.79 -13.28 20.24
N ASN A 628 9.66 -12.82 21.14
CA ASN A 628 9.65 -11.46 21.67
C ASN A 628 10.17 -10.49 20.60
N GLY A 629 9.28 -9.70 19.99
CA GLY A 629 9.62 -8.66 19.01
C GLY A 629 9.22 -9.00 17.57
N VAL A 630 9.01 -10.29 17.24
CA VAL A 630 8.50 -10.73 15.94
C VAL A 630 7.05 -10.30 15.79
N GLN A 631 6.72 -9.75 14.63
CA GLN A 631 5.35 -9.36 14.26
C GLN A 631 4.74 -10.39 13.33
N ASN A 632 5.50 -10.87 12.34
CA ASN A 632 5.01 -11.81 11.33
C ASN A 632 5.88 -13.07 11.33
N LEU A 633 5.26 -14.20 11.66
CA LEU A 633 5.91 -15.49 11.80
C LEU A 633 5.27 -16.53 10.86
N TYR A 634 6.02 -16.95 9.84
CA TYR A 634 5.55 -17.94 8.85
C TYR A 634 6.43 -19.19 8.91
N LEU A 635 5.82 -20.28 9.39
CA LEU A 635 6.45 -21.60 9.59
C LEU A 635 5.71 -22.71 8.82
N ASP A 636 4.82 -22.34 7.91
CA ASP A 636 3.98 -23.24 7.14
C ASP A 636 4.79 -24.21 6.25
N GLY A 637 4.20 -25.35 5.89
CA GLY A 637 4.81 -26.31 4.96
C GLY A 637 6.12 -26.93 5.47
N ASN A 638 6.18 -27.28 6.76
CA ASN A 638 7.35 -27.86 7.42
C ASN A 638 7.01 -29.19 8.16
N ASN A 639 7.96 -29.73 8.92
CA ASN A 639 7.81 -30.93 9.75
C ASN A 639 7.71 -30.62 11.25
N PHE A 640 7.24 -29.44 11.66
CA PHE A 640 7.06 -29.14 13.08
C PHE A 640 6.00 -30.06 13.69
N SER A 641 6.23 -30.51 14.91
CA SER A 641 5.38 -31.49 15.59
C SER A 641 5.24 -31.20 17.08
N GLY A 642 4.29 -31.86 17.73
CA GLY A 642 3.99 -31.67 19.15
C GLY A 642 2.59 -31.11 19.36
N GLU A 643 2.16 -31.18 20.62
CA GLU A 643 0.84 -30.69 21.04
C GLU A 643 0.94 -29.23 21.49
N MET A 644 0.02 -28.37 21.04
CA MET A 644 -0.09 -26.98 21.49
C MET A 644 -0.82 -26.84 22.84
N THR A 645 -0.62 -27.78 23.77
CA THR A 645 -1.37 -27.78 25.03
C THR A 645 -1.25 -26.49 25.82
N ASN A 646 -2.19 -26.29 26.74
CA ASN A 646 -2.19 -25.17 27.68
C ASN A 646 -0.88 -25.18 28.49
N VAL A 647 0.09 -24.36 28.06
CA VAL A 647 1.25 -24.01 28.85
C VAL A 647 0.76 -23.23 30.07
N ASP A 648 1.36 -23.45 31.23
CA ASP A 648 1.06 -22.68 32.42
C ASP A 648 1.48 -21.21 32.20
N LEU A 649 0.50 -20.37 31.87
CA LEU A 649 0.67 -18.94 31.60
C LEU A 649 1.18 -18.15 32.82
N SER A 650 1.26 -18.75 34.02
CA SER A 650 1.95 -18.11 35.14
C SER A 650 3.47 -18.01 34.93
N THR A 651 4.02 -18.74 33.95
CA THR A 651 5.46 -18.79 33.65
C THR A 651 5.87 -18.04 32.39
N PHE A 652 4.92 -17.64 31.52
CA PHE A 652 5.19 -16.95 30.25
C PHE A 652 4.15 -15.87 29.97
N GLU A 653 4.60 -14.63 29.75
CA GLU A 653 3.77 -13.59 29.14
C GLU A 653 3.72 -13.82 27.62
N PHE A 654 2.52 -13.80 27.03
CA PHE A 654 2.38 -13.95 25.58
C PHE A 654 2.96 -12.71 24.87
N PRO A 655 3.70 -12.87 23.75
CA PRO A 655 4.29 -11.73 23.05
C PRO A 655 3.20 -10.82 22.48
N ASN A 656 3.15 -9.58 22.96
CA ASN A 656 2.23 -8.55 22.48
C ASN A 656 2.61 -7.98 21.10
N SER A 657 3.74 -8.41 20.51
CA SER A 657 4.20 -7.93 19.21
C SER A 657 3.58 -8.70 18.03
N ILE A 658 3.14 -9.94 18.23
CA ILE A 658 2.72 -10.80 17.11
C ILE A 658 1.39 -10.32 16.53
N ARG A 659 1.41 -10.08 15.22
CA ARG A 659 0.24 -9.73 14.40
C ARG A 659 -0.16 -10.87 13.46
N GLU A 660 0.81 -11.60 12.95
CA GLU A 660 0.57 -12.65 11.96
C GLU A 660 1.28 -13.96 12.31
N ILE A 661 0.54 -15.07 12.26
CA ILE A 661 1.06 -16.42 12.47
C ILE A 661 0.51 -17.35 11.39
N ASP A 662 1.41 -18.00 10.64
CA ASP A 662 1.08 -19.14 9.78
C ASP A 662 1.85 -20.39 10.22
N LEU A 663 1.12 -21.39 10.71
CA LEU A 663 1.63 -22.73 11.06
C LEU A 663 0.96 -23.82 10.23
N SER A 664 0.36 -23.48 9.09
CA SER A 664 -0.36 -24.43 8.25
C SER A 664 0.56 -25.53 7.71
N ASN A 665 -0.02 -26.66 7.30
CA ASN A 665 0.72 -27.74 6.63
C ASN A 665 1.92 -28.27 7.45
N ASN A 666 1.71 -28.54 8.75
CA ASN A 666 2.71 -29.11 9.65
C ASN A 666 2.22 -30.43 10.29
N LYS A 667 3.05 -31.07 11.12
CA LYS A 667 2.76 -32.34 11.81
C LYS A 667 2.31 -32.12 13.26
N LEU A 668 1.54 -31.08 13.50
CA LEU A 668 0.99 -30.77 14.82
C LEU A 668 -0.13 -31.79 15.17
N HIS A 669 -0.58 -31.80 16.43
CA HIS A 669 -1.70 -32.64 16.86
C HIS A 669 -2.30 -32.13 18.17
N GLY A 670 -3.41 -32.74 18.58
CA GLY A 670 -4.16 -32.39 19.79
C GLY A 670 -5.08 -31.20 19.62
N LYS A 671 -5.45 -30.56 20.74
CA LYS A 671 -6.48 -29.50 20.73
C LYS A 671 -5.89 -28.13 20.41
N LEU A 672 -6.72 -27.26 19.83
CA LEU A 672 -6.39 -25.84 19.69
C LEU A 672 -6.09 -25.21 21.07
N PRO A 673 -5.01 -24.40 21.18
CA PRO A 673 -4.62 -23.78 22.44
C PRO A 673 -5.63 -22.73 22.93
N ARG A 674 -5.92 -22.68 24.23
CA ARG A 674 -6.77 -21.63 24.81
C ARG A 674 -6.02 -20.30 24.97
N TRP A 675 -4.72 -20.36 25.18
CA TRP A 675 -3.88 -19.19 25.41
C TRP A 675 -3.81 -18.25 24.21
N ILE A 676 -4.17 -18.70 23.01
CA ILE A 676 -4.20 -17.84 21.82
C ILE A 676 -5.19 -16.68 21.98
N GLY A 677 -6.25 -16.85 22.78
CA GLY A 677 -7.17 -15.75 23.11
C GLY A 677 -6.54 -14.62 23.94
N ASN A 678 -5.30 -14.75 24.39
CA ASN A 678 -4.53 -13.68 25.01
C ASN A 678 -3.71 -12.87 23.98
N ALA A 679 -3.64 -13.31 22.72
CA ALA A 679 -2.98 -12.61 21.63
C ALA A 679 -3.88 -11.49 21.06
N SER A 680 -4.15 -10.45 21.85
CA SER A 680 -5.12 -9.40 21.48
C SER A 680 -4.73 -8.56 20.26
N PHE A 681 -3.44 -8.58 19.88
CA PHE A 681 -2.90 -7.90 18.70
C PHE A 681 -2.87 -8.77 17.44
N LEU A 682 -3.31 -10.03 17.52
CA LEU A 682 -3.31 -10.95 16.40
C LEU A 682 -4.34 -10.52 15.35
N GLU A 683 -3.84 -10.28 14.14
CA GLU A 683 -4.58 -9.86 12.96
C GLU A 683 -4.80 -11.04 12.01
N ARG A 684 -3.81 -11.93 11.83
CA ARG A 684 -3.92 -13.07 10.90
C ARG A 684 -3.43 -14.37 11.52
N LEU A 685 -4.24 -15.42 11.40
CA LEU A 685 -3.96 -16.73 11.96
C LEU A 685 -4.29 -17.85 10.96
N ALA A 686 -3.28 -18.62 10.56
CA ALA A 686 -3.46 -19.87 9.83
C ALA A 686 -2.88 -21.07 10.59
N LEU A 687 -3.72 -22.09 10.78
CA LEU A 687 -3.42 -23.37 11.43
C LEU A 687 -3.96 -24.54 10.60
N SER A 688 -4.18 -24.35 9.29
CA SER A 688 -4.79 -25.34 8.42
C SER A 688 -3.91 -26.56 8.17
N ASN A 689 -4.53 -27.70 7.86
CA ASN A 689 -3.83 -28.94 7.51
C ASN A 689 -2.71 -29.34 8.49
N SER A 690 -3.00 -29.27 9.80
CA SER A 690 -2.02 -29.47 10.87
C SER A 690 -2.45 -30.51 11.91
N GLY A 691 -3.54 -31.24 11.68
CA GLY A 691 -3.95 -32.37 12.51
C GLY A 691 -4.70 -32.02 13.82
N PHE A 692 -5.15 -30.78 14.00
CA PHE A 692 -5.86 -30.36 15.22
C PHE A 692 -7.21 -31.05 15.38
N GLU A 693 -7.58 -31.36 16.63
CA GLU A 693 -8.85 -31.99 17.00
C GLU A 693 -9.56 -31.23 18.13
N GLY A 694 -10.69 -31.76 18.60
CA GLY A 694 -11.49 -31.12 19.65
C GLY A 694 -12.41 -30.04 19.10
N SER A 695 -12.65 -28.97 19.84
CA SER A 695 -13.54 -27.87 19.45
C SER A 695 -12.78 -26.55 19.39
N ILE A 696 -13.32 -25.59 18.63
CA ILE A 696 -12.80 -24.21 18.62
C ILE A 696 -13.04 -23.61 20.02
N PRO A 697 -11.99 -23.22 20.77
CA PRO A 697 -12.12 -22.70 22.12
C PRO A 697 -12.88 -21.36 22.18
N MET A 698 -13.62 -21.12 23.26
CA MET A 698 -14.36 -19.85 23.47
C MET A 698 -13.40 -18.64 23.60
N GLU A 699 -12.14 -18.88 23.95
CA GLU A 699 -11.10 -17.87 24.06
C GLU A 699 -10.81 -17.17 22.71
N PHE A 700 -11.12 -17.80 21.56
CA PHE A 700 -11.04 -17.16 20.25
C PHE A 700 -11.96 -15.95 20.13
N CYS A 701 -13.04 -15.88 20.92
CA CYS A 701 -13.95 -14.72 20.96
C CYS A 701 -13.29 -13.44 21.50
N LYS A 702 -12.05 -13.50 22.01
CA LYS A 702 -11.29 -12.33 22.47
C LYS A 702 -10.44 -11.68 21.37
N LEU A 703 -10.30 -12.32 20.21
CA LEU A 703 -9.43 -11.88 19.12
C LEU A 703 -10.10 -10.77 18.28
N ASN A 704 -10.29 -9.59 18.87
CA ASN A 704 -11.07 -8.50 18.26
C ASN A 704 -10.38 -7.81 17.07
N ARG A 705 -9.07 -7.98 16.90
CA ARG A 705 -8.30 -7.42 15.77
C ARG A 705 -8.14 -8.41 14.61
N LEU A 706 -8.68 -9.61 14.73
CA LEU A 706 -8.51 -10.65 13.74
C LEU A 706 -9.21 -10.28 12.43
N GLU A 707 -8.44 -10.29 11.35
CA GLU A 707 -8.81 -10.03 9.96
C GLU A 707 -8.88 -11.33 9.16
N PHE A 708 -7.98 -12.28 9.43
CA PHE A 708 -7.88 -13.54 8.69
C PHE A 708 -7.80 -14.73 9.64
N LEU A 709 -8.66 -15.73 9.44
CA LEU A 709 -8.65 -17.00 10.16
C LEU A 709 -8.74 -18.19 9.22
N ASP A 710 -7.73 -19.05 9.23
CA ASP A 710 -7.76 -20.35 8.56
C ASP A 710 -7.49 -21.49 9.53
N LEU A 711 -8.51 -22.32 9.76
CA LEU A 711 -8.45 -23.57 10.52
C LEU A 711 -8.84 -24.79 9.66
N SER A 712 -8.84 -24.64 8.34
CA SER A 712 -9.31 -25.64 7.40
C SER A 712 -8.49 -26.95 7.42
N GLN A 713 -9.07 -28.01 6.87
CA GLN A 713 -8.41 -29.32 6.70
C GLN A 713 -7.85 -29.89 8.02
N ASN A 714 -8.63 -29.79 9.10
CA ASN A 714 -8.29 -30.36 10.41
C ASN A 714 -9.37 -31.36 10.85
N HIS A 715 -9.26 -31.88 12.08
CA HIS A 715 -10.25 -32.77 12.69
C HIS A 715 -11.13 -32.05 13.73
N LEU A 716 -11.32 -30.73 13.58
CA LEU A 716 -12.10 -29.92 14.52
C LEU A 716 -13.57 -30.34 14.50
N SER A 717 -14.22 -30.29 15.66
CA SER A 717 -15.55 -30.82 15.89
C SER A 717 -16.33 -29.96 16.88
N GLY A 718 -17.62 -30.24 17.03
CA GLY A 718 -18.50 -29.38 17.85
C GLY A 718 -18.95 -28.16 17.06
N SER A 719 -19.55 -27.18 17.73
CA SER A 719 -20.09 -25.97 17.09
C SER A 719 -19.07 -24.85 17.04
N ILE A 720 -19.22 -23.94 16.07
CA ILE A 720 -18.54 -22.65 16.06
C ILE A 720 -19.06 -21.82 17.26
N PRO A 721 -18.19 -21.25 18.11
CA PRO A 721 -18.59 -20.43 19.24
C PRO A 721 -19.54 -19.30 18.84
N SER A 722 -20.68 -19.18 19.52
CA SER A 722 -21.69 -18.16 19.21
C SER A 722 -21.22 -16.73 19.50
N CYS A 723 -20.19 -16.57 20.35
CA CYS A 723 -19.55 -15.28 20.64
C CYS A 723 -18.47 -14.88 19.62
N PHE A 724 -18.18 -15.71 18.62
CA PHE A 724 -17.12 -15.41 17.66
C PHE A 724 -17.64 -14.42 16.62
N ASN A 725 -17.50 -13.13 16.91
CA ASN A 725 -17.95 -12.02 16.07
C ASN A 725 -16.94 -10.85 16.01
N PRO A 726 -15.66 -11.11 15.70
CA PRO A 726 -14.67 -10.04 15.56
C PRO A 726 -15.10 -8.98 14.52
N PRO A 727 -14.93 -7.68 14.80
CA PRO A 727 -15.44 -6.59 13.94
C PRO A 727 -14.65 -6.42 12.63
N ASN A 728 -13.36 -6.74 12.64
CA ASN A 728 -12.45 -6.53 11.51
C ASN A 728 -12.21 -7.80 10.67
N ILE A 729 -12.90 -8.90 10.96
CA ILE A 729 -12.67 -10.17 10.25
C ILE A 729 -13.14 -10.04 8.80
N GLU A 730 -12.26 -10.39 7.87
CA GLU A 730 -12.47 -10.35 6.43
C GLU A 730 -12.57 -11.76 5.86
N HIS A 731 -11.71 -12.69 6.27
CA HIS A 731 -11.65 -14.03 5.69
C HIS A 731 -11.69 -15.11 6.77
N VAL A 732 -12.63 -16.05 6.62
CA VAL A 732 -12.79 -17.19 7.53
C VAL A 732 -12.83 -18.49 6.72
N HIS A 733 -11.84 -19.34 6.91
CA HIS A 733 -11.72 -20.67 6.31
C HIS A 733 -11.77 -21.75 7.38
N LEU A 734 -12.87 -22.52 7.41
CA LEU A 734 -13.09 -23.65 8.33
C LEU A 734 -13.40 -24.95 7.59
N HIS A 735 -13.19 -24.99 6.27
CA HIS A 735 -13.57 -26.14 5.44
C HIS A 735 -12.81 -27.43 5.79
N GLY A 736 -13.33 -28.59 5.40
CA GLY A 736 -12.67 -29.88 5.59
C GLY A 736 -12.47 -30.23 7.07
N ASN A 737 -13.50 -30.04 7.89
CA ASN A 737 -13.50 -30.34 9.32
C ASN A 737 -14.74 -31.20 9.68
N ARG A 738 -14.96 -31.46 10.98
CA ARG A 738 -16.12 -32.20 11.52
C ARG A 738 -17.04 -31.29 12.35
N LEU A 739 -17.09 -29.99 12.02
CA LEU A 739 -17.92 -29.01 12.73
C LEU A 739 -19.40 -29.35 12.55
N ARG A 740 -20.22 -29.08 13.57
CA ARG A 740 -21.60 -29.54 13.65
C ARG A 740 -22.49 -28.56 14.40
N GLY A 741 -23.80 -28.72 14.24
CA GLY A 741 -24.79 -27.80 14.78
C GLY A 741 -25.06 -26.61 13.85
N PRO A 742 -25.99 -25.72 14.23
CA PRO A 742 -26.38 -24.59 13.40
C PRO A 742 -25.43 -23.40 13.51
N LEU A 743 -25.44 -22.56 12.46
CA LEU A 743 -24.86 -21.21 12.49
C LEU A 743 -25.71 -20.33 13.42
N SER A 744 -25.38 -20.30 14.70
CA SER A 744 -26.18 -19.62 15.74
C SER A 744 -26.06 -18.08 15.67
N LEU A 745 -25.14 -17.48 16.42
CA LEU A 745 -24.81 -16.05 16.42
C LEU A 745 -23.35 -15.77 16.02
N ALA A 746 -22.59 -16.81 15.68
CA ALA A 746 -21.25 -16.64 15.13
C ALA A 746 -21.31 -15.73 13.90
N PHE A 747 -20.39 -14.77 13.78
CA PHE A 747 -20.29 -13.78 12.71
C PHE A 747 -21.41 -12.73 12.63
N TYR A 748 -22.43 -12.76 13.50
CA TYR A 748 -23.61 -11.87 13.41
C TYR A 748 -23.30 -10.37 13.20
N ASN A 749 -22.18 -9.88 13.75
CA ASN A 749 -21.78 -8.46 13.72
C ASN A 749 -20.46 -8.22 12.97
N SER A 750 -20.03 -9.18 12.15
CA SER A 750 -18.78 -9.11 11.40
C SER A 750 -19.03 -8.51 10.01
N SER A 751 -19.40 -7.23 9.95
CA SER A 751 -19.78 -6.55 8.69
C SER A 751 -18.65 -6.44 7.67
N SER A 752 -17.40 -6.59 8.11
CA SER A 752 -16.19 -6.59 7.29
C SER A 752 -15.94 -7.93 6.60
N LEU A 753 -16.71 -8.98 6.92
CA LEU A 753 -16.49 -10.33 6.40
C LEU A 753 -16.74 -10.36 4.89
N VAL A 754 -15.69 -10.69 4.13
CA VAL A 754 -15.66 -10.83 2.67
C VAL A 754 -15.83 -12.30 2.27
N THR A 755 -15.16 -13.21 2.97
CA THR A 755 -15.15 -14.64 2.64
C THR A 755 -15.54 -15.49 3.84
N LEU A 756 -16.54 -16.35 3.64
CA LEU A 756 -16.95 -17.37 4.59
C LEU A 756 -16.94 -18.75 3.93
N ASP A 757 -15.93 -19.54 4.26
CA ASP A 757 -15.75 -20.89 3.75
C ASP A 757 -15.93 -21.95 4.85
N LEU A 758 -17.05 -22.68 4.78
CA LEU A 758 -17.44 -23.72 5.72
C LEU A 758 -17.61 -25.10 5.05
N ARG A 759 -17.06 -25.27 3.84
CA ARG A 759 -17.31 -26.47 3.01
C ARG A 759 -16.86 -27.77 3.68
N GLY A 760 -17.47 -28.91 3.35
CA GLY A 760 -17.03 -30.22 3.83
C GLY A 760 -17.03 -30.32 5.35
N ASN A 761 -18.19 -30.05 5.96
CA ASN A 761 -18.42 -30.13 7.40
C ASN A 761 -19.76 -30.85 7.68
N ASN A 762 -20.14 -30.97 8.95
CA ASN A 762 -21.37 -31.62 9.39
C ASN A 762 -22.37 -30.59 9.98
N LEU A 763 -22.35 -29.34 9.48
CA LEU A 763 -23.20 -28.24 9.96
C LEU A 763 -24.66 -28.46 9.59
N THR A 764 -25.57 -28.09 10.47
CA THR A 764 -27.02 -28.34 10.32
C THR A 764 -27.81 -27.03 10.43
N GLY A 765 -29.14 -27.10 10.38
CA GLY A 765 -30.01 -25.93 10.48
C GLY A 765 -30.23 -25.21 9.16
N ASN A 766 -30.82 -24.01 9.23
CA ASN A 766 -31.01 -23.13 8.07
C ASN A 766 -29.89 -22.10 8.01
N ILE A 767 -29.65 -21.50 6.83
CA ILE A 767 -28.85 -20.27 6.75
C ILE A 767 -29.58 -19.17 7.55
N PRO A 768 -28.93 -18.54 8.55
CA PRO A 768 -29.58 -17.58 9.43
C PRO A 768 -30.02 -16.32 8.71
N LYS A 769 -31.10 -15.69 9.18
CA LYS A 769 -31.60 -14.44 8.61
C LYS A 769 -30.62 -13.29 8.75
N TRP A 770 -29.84 -13.27 9.82
CA TRP A 770 -28.84 -12.22 10.04
C TRP A 770 -27.70 -12.24 9.03
N ILE A 771 -27.62 -13.21 8.11
CA ILE A 771 -26.62 -13.17 7.03
C ILE A 771 -26.66 -11.85 6.24
N ASP A 772 -27.81 -11.16 6.21
CA ASP A 772 -27.95 -9.83 5.60
C ASP A 772 -27.23 -8.69 6.32
N THR A 773 -26.65 -8.92 7.49
CA THR A 773 -25.78 -7.95 8.19
C THR A 773 -24.35 -7.93 7.64
N LEU A 774 -23.95 -8.96 6.88
CA LEU A 774 -22.60 -9.12 6.34
C LEU A 774 -22.43 -8.35 5.03
N SER A 775 -22.56 -7.02 5.07
CA SER A 775 -22.63 -6.17 3.87
C SER A 775 -21.44 -6.30 2.90
N SER A 776 -20.27 -6.72 3.39
CA SER A 776 -19.05 -6.88 2.58
C SER A 776 -18.89 -8.29 1.98
N LEU A 777 -19.80 -9.22 2.31
CA LEU A 777 -19.66 -10.63 1.94
C LEU A 777 -19.70 -10.79 0.41
N SER A 778 -18.61 -11.33 -0.13
CA SER A 778 -18.37 -11.58 -1.55
C SER A 778 -18.40 -13.08 -1.86
N VAL A 779 -17.82 -13.90 -0.99
CA VAL A 779 -17.68 -15.34 -1.20
C VAL A 779 -18.35 -16.12 -0.07
N LEU A 780 -19.39 -16.89 -0.39
CA LEU A 780 -20.11 -17.75 0.54
C LEU A 780 -20.06 -19.20 0.09
N LEU A 781 -19.32 -20.04 0.82
CA LEU A 781 -19.09 -21.44 0.47
C LEU A 781 -19.56 -22.37 1.60
N LEU A 782 -20.70 -23.02 1.37
CA LEU A 782 -21.36 -23.95 2.31
C LEU A 782 -21.49 -25.37 1.75
N LYS A 783 -20.83 -25.68 0.63
CA LYS A 783 -20.82 -26.99 -0.03
C LYS A 783 -20.60 -28.14 0.94
N ASP A 784 -21.25 -29.28 0.67
CA ASP A 784 -21.03 -30.55 1.38
C ASP A 784 -21.22 -30.41 2.90
N ASN A 785 -22.48 -30.16 3.29
CA ASN A 785 -22.94 -30.00 4.66
C ASN A 785 -24.35 -30.58 4.83
N HIS A 786 -24.98 -30.33 5.98
CA HIS A 786 -26.35 -30.76 6.28
C HIS A 786 -27.32 -29.58 6.49
N PHE A 787 -27.09 -28.47 5.79
CA PHE A 787 -28.03 -27.34 5.80
C PHE A 787 -29.35 -27.74 5.13
N HIS A 788 -30.46 -27.28 5.71
CA HIS A 788 -31.81 -27.55 5.21
C HIS A 788 -32.66 -26.28 5.23
N GLY A 789 -33.96 -26.43 4.95
CA GLY A 789 -34.88 -25.30 4.82
C GLY A 789 -34.80 -24.66 3.44
N LYS A 790 -35.17 -23.38 3.33
CA LYS A 790 -35.12 -22.63 2.07
C LYS A 790 -33.84 -21.82 1.97
N VAL A 791 -33.38 -21.58 0.75
CA VAL A 791 -32.38 -20.53 0.49
C VAL A 791 -33.00 -19.18 0.89
N PRO A 792 -32.43 -18.45 1.86
CA PRO A 792 -33.09 -17.27 2.42
C PRO A 792 -33.03 -16.07 1.48
N ILE A 793 -34.13 -15.31 1.42
CA ILE A 793 -34.23 -14.06 0.64
C ILE A 793 -33.19 -13.01 1.09
N GLN A 794 -32.67 -13.15 2.32
CA GLN A 794 -31.66 -12.27 2.90
C GLN A 794 -30.34 -12.24 2.11
N LEU A 795 -29.98 -13.33 1.41
CA LEU A 795 -28.80 -13.33 0.53
C LEU A 795 -28.90 -12.26 -0.58
N CYS A 796 -30.11 -11.91 -1.00
CA CYS A 796 -30.31 -10.89 -2.03
C CYS A 796 -30.03 -9.46 -1.56
N LYS A 797 -29.79 -9.25 -0.26
CA LYS A 797 -29.34 -7.94 0.28
C LYS A 797 -27.82 -7.78 0.26
N LEU A 798 -27.10 -8.85 -0.02
CA LEU A 798 -25.64 -8.87 -0.03
C LEU A 798 -25.15 -8.51 -1.43
N HIS A 799 -25.12 -7.21 -1.72
CA HIS A 799 -24.83 -6.70 -3.06
C HIS A 799 -23.41 -6.97 -3.55
N SER A 800 -22.48 -7.33 -2.64
CA SER A 800 -21.09 -7.64 -2.95
C SER A 800 -20.87 -9.11 -3.33
N LEU A 801 -21.87 -9.99 -3.20
CA LEU A 801 -21.73 -11.42 -3.48
C LEU A 801 -21.34 -11.67 -4.94
N SER A 802 -20.23 -12.39 -5.13
CA SER A 802 -19.70 -12.83 -6.41
C SER A 802 -19.74 -14.35 -6.56
N ILE A 803 -19.45 -15.09 -5.49
CA ILE A 803 -19.38 -16.56 -5.47
C ILE A 803 -20.31 -17.12 -4.38
N ILE A 804 -21.26 -17.97 -4.80
CA ILE A 804 -22.20 -18.66 -3.92
C ILE A 804 -22.12 -20.16 -4.21
N ASP A 805 -21.64 -20.95 -3.26
CA ASP A 805 -21.65 -22.42 -3.35
C ASP A 805 -22.46 -23.01 -2.19
N LEU A 806 -23.70 -23.40 -2.48
CA LEU A 806 -24.60 -24.09 -1.55
C LEU A 806 -24.79 -25.57 -1.92
N SER A 807 -23.94 -26.10 -2.79
CA SER A 807 -24.11 -27.42 -3.37
C SER A 807 -24.02 -28.55 -2.32
N GLN A 808 -24.53 -29.74 -2.65
CA GLN A 808 -24.44 -30.92 -1.78
C GLN A 808 -24.95 -30.68 -0.36
N ASN A 809 -26.19 -30.19 -0.26
CA ASN A 809 -26.90 -29.92 0.99
C ASN A 809 -28.33 -30.47 0.90
N MET A 810 -29.20 -30.10 1.85
CA MET A 810 -30.62 -30.48 1.90
C MET A 810 -31.56 -29.28 1.70
N PHE A 811 -31.13 -28.24 0.98
CA PHE A 811 -31.99 -27.08 0.71
C PHE A 811 -33.21 -27.46 -0.12
N SER A 812 -34.33 -26.81 0.13
CA SER A 812 -35.64 -27.12 -0.44
C SER A 812 -36.45 -25.87 -0.75
N GLY A 813 -37.53 -26.02 -1.52
CA GLY A 813 -38.34 -24.88 -1.98
C GLY A 813 -37.73 -24.18 -3.20
N PRO A 814 -38.32 -23.04 -3.62
CA PRO A 814 -37.91 -22.34 -4.83
C PRO A 814 -36.59 -21.57 -4.67
N ILE A 815 -35.86 -21.44 -5.78
CA ILE A 815 -34.73 -20.51 -5.90
C ILE A 815 -35.29 -19.08 -5.81
N PRO A 816 -34.77 -18.21 -4.91
CA PRO A 816 -35.21 -16.83 -4.83
C PRO A 816 -34.90 -16.05 -6.11
N SER A 817 -35.92 -15.47 -6.74
CA SER A 817 -35.75 -14.70 -8.00
C SER A 817 -34.85 -13.48 -7.83
N CYS A 818 -34.81 -12.88 -6.63
CA CYS A 818 -33.97 -11.73 -6.34
C CYS A 818 -32.46 -12.01 -6.44
N LEU A 819 -32.01 -13.26 -6.48
CA LEU A 819 -30.60 -13.57 -6.76
C LEU A 819 -30.18 -13.05 -8.13
N GLY A 820 -31.12 -12.90 -9.07
CA GLY A 820 -30.89 -12.27 -10.35
C GLY A 820 -30.60 -10.76 -10.31
N ASN A 821 -30.79 -10.11 -9.15
CA ASN A 821 -30.57 -8.67 -8.98
C ASN A 821 -29.25 -8.35 -8.24
N LEU A 822 -28.37 -9.33 -8.06
CA LEU A 822 -27.06 -9.09 -7.45
C LEU A 822 -26.20 -8.24 -8.40
N SER A 823 -25.55 -7.23 -7.84
CA SER A 823 -24.60 -6.39 -8.57
C SER A 823 -23.25 -7.10 -8.58
N LEU A 824 -23.02 -7.98 -9.56
CA LEU A 824 -21.71 -8.57 -9.74
C LEU A 824 -20.68 -7.45 -10.06
N PRO A 825 -19.51 -7.42 -9.41
CA PRO A 825 -18.58 -6.31 -9.51
C PRO A 825 -18.09 -6.10 -10.95
N MET A 826 -18.25 -4.87 -11.48
CA MET A 826 -17.60 -4.41 -12.71
C MET A 826 -16.28 -3.72 -12.34
N GLN A 827 -15.15 -4.15 -12.89
CA GLN A 827 -13.87 -3.52 -12.53
C GLN A 827 -13.65 -2.18 -13.23
N THR A 828 -13.46 -1.13 -12.43
CA THR A 828 -12.44 -0.10 -12.67
C THR A 828 -11.16 -0.54 -11.96
N LYS A 829 -10.03 -0.63 -12.69
CA LYS A 829 -8.70 -0.83 -12.10
C LYS A 829 -8.47 0.19 -11.00
N LYS A 830 -8.53 -0.23 -9.73
CA LYS A 830 -7.99 0.55 -8.63
C LYS A 830 -6.52 0.19 -8.54
N ILE A 831 -5.69 0.94 -9.25
CA ILE A 831 -4.24 0.88 -9.05
C ILE A 831 -4.04 1.28 -7.58
N LEU A 832 -3.43 0.39 -6.80
CA LEU A 832 -2.96 0.68 -5.45
C LEU A 832 -1.85 1.72 -5.57
N ASP A 833 -2.24 2.98 -5.45
CA ASP A 833 -1.33 4.10 -5.39
C ASP A 833 -0.66 4.09 -4.01
N ILE A 834 0.55 3.53 -3.94
CA ILE A 834 1.37 3.54 -2.73
C ILE A 834 2.06 4.91 -2.66
N GLY A 835 1.29 5.93 -2.27
CA GLY A 835 1.81 7.27 -2.01
C GLY A 835 2.66 7.30 -0.74
N ILE A 836 3.95 6.95 -0.84
CA ILE A 836 4.91 7.12 0.26
C ILE A 836 5.36 8.60 0.28
N TYR A 837 4.63 9.44 1.00
CA TYR A 837 5.14 10.74 1.43
C TYR A 837 6.18 10.51 2.54
N ARG A 838 7.47 10.57 2.20
CA ARG A 838 8.54 10.78 3.21
C ARG A 838 8.96 12.25 3.16
N GLN A 839 8.75 12.96 4.27
CA GLN A 839 9.37 14.26 4.51
C GLN A 839 10.88 14.06 4.74
N SER A 840 11.72 14.72 3.95
CA SER A 840 13.16 14.84 4.20
C SER A 840 13.54 16.25 4.66
N THR A 841 14.52 16.29 5.57
CA THR A 841 15.28 17.48 5.94
C THR A 841 16.63 17.45 5.22
N GLU A 842 16.95 18.57 4.57
CA GLU A 842 18.24 19.06 4.02
C GLU A 842 19.47 18.13 4.12
N GLU A 843 19.78 17.43 3.01
CA GLU A 843 21.09 17.38 2.31
C GLU A 843 21.06 16.31 1.17
N ASP A 844 21.49 16.73 -0.02
CA ASP A 844 21.61 16.00 -1.32
C ASP A 844 20.36 15.19 -1.76
N GLU A 845 19.31 15.94 -2.11
CA GLU A 845 17.91 15.52 -2.11
C GLU A 845 17.46 14.71 -3.34
N SER A 846 17.99 14.96 -4.55
CA SER A 846 17.50 14.29 -5.78
C SER A 846 17.90 12.81 -5.86
N THR A 847 19.17 12.51 -5.59
CA THR A 847 19.70 11.13 -5.60
C THR A 847 19.03 10.27 -4.53
N ARG A 848 18.64 10.86 -3.38
CA ARG A 848 17.94 10.15 -2.30
C ARG A 848 16.45 9.97 -2.56
N ILE A 849 15.75 10.92 -3.16
CA ILE A 849 14.31 10.77 -3.49
C ILE A 849 14.12 9.60 -4.46
N MET A 850 14.97 9.48 -5.47
CA MET A 850 14.93 8.35 -6.40
C MET A 850 15.31 7.03 -5.71
N ILE A 851 16.37 7.00 -4.88
CA ILE A 851 16.74 5.81 -4.08
C ILE A 851 15.66 5.44 -3.04
N ALA A 852 14.92 6.42 -2.51
CA ALA A 852 13.83 6.20 -1.57
C ALA A 852 12.58 5.66 -2.26
N ASN A 853 12.30 6.11 -3.48
CA ASN A 853 11.23 5.57 -4.35
C ASN A 853 11.58 4.18 -4.90
N LEU A 854 12.86 3.91 -5.15
CA LEU A 854 13.43 2.59 -5.49
C LEU A 854 13.71 1.72 -4.24
N GLY A 855 13.34 2.19 -3.05
CA GLY A 855 13.68 1.52 -1.79
C GLY A 855 13.06 0.12 -1.71
N PRO A 856 13.73 -0.87 -1.08
CA PRO A 856 13.25 -2.25 -1.00
C PRO A 856 11.90 -2.44 -0.29
N ASP A 857 11.28 -1.39 0.25
CA ASP A 857 9.93 -1.45 0.84
C ASP A 857 8.82 -1.62 -0.21
N SER A 858 9.02 -1.16 -1.46
CA SER A 858 8.02 -1.29 -2.52
C SER A 858 7.88 -2.71 -3.07
N TYR A 859 8.93 -3.54 -2.93
CA TYR A 859 9.00 -4.90 -3.47
C TYR A 859 8.30 -5.96 -2.62
N TYR A 860 8.26 -5.77 -1.30
CA TYR A 860 7.77 -6.81 -0.39
C TYR A 860 6.49 -6.38 0.28
N PRO A 861 5.45 -7.22 0.24
CA PRO A 861 4.20 -6.88 0.88
C PRO A 861 4.38 -6.87 2.41
N TYR A 862 3.60 -6.02 3.09
CA TYR A 862 3.53 -6.00 4.54
C TYR A 862 2.99 -7.32 5.13
N SER A 863 2.21 -8.07 4.34
CA SER A 863 1.66 -9.38 4.68
C SER A 863 1.89 -10.37 3.55
N TYR A 864 2.21 -11.61 3.89
CA TYR A 864 2.38 -12.70 2.92
C TYR A 864 1.21 -13.68 2.88
N PHE A 865 0.12 -13.37 3.59
CA PHE A 865 -1.13 -14.11 3.46
C PHE A 865 -1.75 -13.83 2.09
N GLU A 866 -2.02 -14.89 1.33
CA GLU A 866 -2.73 -14.83 0.05
C GLU A 866 -4.10 -15.47 0.23
N GLU A 867 -5.17 -14.77 -0.17
CA GLU A 867 -6.50 -15.36 -0.20
C GLU A 867 -6.60 -16.38 -1.34
N VAL A 868 -7.03 -17.59 -1.01
CA VAL A 868 -7.20 -18.69 -1.96
C VAL A 868 -8.61 -19.25 -1.82
N ILE A 869 -9.36 -19.23 -2.93
CA ILE A 869 -10.71 -19.78 -3.02
C ILE A 869 -10.73 -20.92 -4.02
N GLU A 870 -11.29 -22.05 -3.61
CA GLU A 870 -11.53 -23.15 -4.55
C GLU A 870 -13.01 -23.18 -4.96
N PHE A 871 -13.29 -23.28 -6.25
CA PHE A 871 -14.67 -23.28 -6.77
C PHE A 871 -14.81 -24.21 -7.97
N THR A 872 -16.00 -24.83 -8.10
CA THR A 872 -16.27 -25.77 -9.19
C THR A 872 -16.80 -25.03 -10.42
N THR A 873 -16.10 -25.13 -11.54
CA THR A 873 -16.56 -24.61 -12.84
C THR A 873 -15.98 -25.46 -13.96
N LYS A 874 -16.60 -25.47 -15.14
CA LYS A 874 -16.09 -26.21 -16.32
C LYS A 874 -15.82 -27.70 -16.02
N SER A 875 -16.62 -28.31 -15.16
CA SER A 875 -16.45 -29.70 -14.67
C SER A 875 -15.17 -29.97 -13.85
N GLY A 876 -14.42 -28.94 -13.48
CA GLY A 876 -13.21 -29.02 -12.66
C GLY A 876 -13.35 -28.24 -11.35
N PHE A 877 -12.57 -28.63 -10.35
CA PHE A 877 -12.45 -27.91 -9.08
C PHE A 877 -11.13 -27.13 -9.09
N TYR A 878 -11.22 -25.81 -9.20
CA TYR A 878 -10.07 -24.94 -9.46
C TYR A 878 -9.81 -24.00 -8.29
N SER A 879 -8.55 -23.65 -8.09
CA SER A 879 -8.09 -22.69 -7.09
C SER A 879 -7.86 -21.32 -7.74
N TYR A 880 -8.42 -20.28 -7.13
CA TYR A 880 -8.40 -18.89 -7.54
C TYR A 880 -7.75 -18.04 -6.46
N LYS A 881 -6.86 -17.14 -6.86
CA LYS A 881 -6.10 -16.27 -5.94
C LYS A 881 -5.68 -14.97 -6.62
N GLY A 882 -5.31 -13.97 -5.81
CA GLY A 882 -4.89 -12.65 -6.29
C GLY A 882 -5.90 -12.01 -7.24
N ASP A 883 -5.41 -11.35 -8.28
CA ASP A 883 -6.28 -10.65 -9.24
C ASP A 883 -7.29 -11.59 -9.91
N ILE A 884 -6.94 -12.85 -10.20
CA ILE A 884 -7.84 -13.80 -10.87
C ILE A 884 -9.10 -14.05 -10.03
N LEU A 885 -8.98 -14.13 -8.70
CA LEU A 885 -10.12 -14.32 -7.80
C LEU A 885 -11.15 -13.19 -7.97
N SER A 886 -10.68 -11.96 -8.19
CA SER A 886 -11.56 -10.80 -8.36
C SER A 886 -12.35 -10.79 -9.69
N TYR A 887 -11.99 -11.65 -10.65
CA TYR A 887 -12.74 -11.85 -11.90
C TYR A 887 -13.74 -13.01 -11.82
N MET A 888 -13.62 -13.88 -10.81
CA MET A 888 -14.44 -15.08 -10.72
C MET A 888 -15.82 -14.78 -10.12
N THR A 889 -16.87 -15.21 -10.81
CA THR A 889 -18.26 -15.10 -10.36
C THR A 889 -19.00 -16.40 -10.66
N GLY A 890 -19.74 -16.92 -9.70
CA GLY A 890 -20.42 -18.19 -9.89
C GLY A 890 -21.46 -18.55 -8.83
N ILE A 891 -22.48 -19.29 -9.27
CA ILE A 891 -23.54 -19.80 -8.39
C ILE A 891 -23.65 -21.31 -8.59
N ASP A 892 -23.36 -22.07 -7.54
CA ASP A 892 -23.58 -23.52 -7.48
C ASP A 892 -24.62 -23.86 -6.41
N LEU A 893 -25.79 -24.32 -6.86
CA LEU A 893 -26.89 -24.81 -6.03
C LEU A 893 -27.15 -26.30 -6.26
N SER A 894 -26.22 -27.02 -6.90
CA SER A 894 -26.41 -28.40 -7.32
C SER A 894 -26.54 -29.38 -6.15
N CYS A 895 -27.05 -30.58 -6.43
CA CYS A 895 -27.14 -31.66 -5.44
C CYS A 895 -27.91 -31.23 -4.17
N ASN A 896 -29.10 -30.69 -4.36
CA ASN A 896 -30.01 -30.25 -3.30
C ASN A 896 -31.43 -30.81 -3.56
N ASN A 897 -32.41 -30.34 -2.80
CA ASN A 897 -33.82 -30.72 -2.92
C ASN A 897 -34.70 -29.52 -3.36
N LEU A 898 -34.13 -28.59 -4.14
CA LEU A 898 -34.81 -27.38 -4.61
C LEU A 898 -35.95 -27.73 -5.59
N THR A 899 -37.06 -27.01 -5.50
CA THR A 899 -38.28 -27.23 -6.28
C THR A 899 -38.75 -25.95 -6.96
N GLY A 900 -39.86 -25.99 -7.71
CA GLY A 900 -40.38 -24.80 -8.39
C GLY A 900 -39.67 -24.55 -9.73
N HIS A 901 -39.81 -23.33 -10.26
CA HIS A 901 -39.28 -22.95 -11.57
C HIS A 901 -37.90 -22.29 -11.43
N ILE A 902 -37.08 -22.36 -12.47
CA ILE A 902 -35.87 -21.53 -12.58
C ILE A 902 -36.30 -20.07 -12.78
N PRO A 903 -35.93 -19.12 -11.90
CA PRO A 903 -36.30 -17.72 -12.05
C PRO A 903 -35.67 -17.10 -13.31
N PRO A 904 -36.47 -16.47 -14.21
CA PRO A 904 -35.92 -15.76 -15.36
C PRO A 904 -34.99 -14.61 -15.00
N GLU A 905 -35.15 -14.03 -13.80
CA GLU A 905 -34.32 -12.95 -13.28
C GLU A 905 -32.84 -13.34 -13.17
N LEU A 906 -32.51 -14.63 -12.99
CA LEU A 906 -31.12 -15.10 -13.00
C LEU A 906 -30.40 -14.75 -14.32
N GLY A 907 -31.15 -14.60 -15.42
CA GLY A 907 -30.62 -14.12 -16.70
C GLY A 907 -30.12 -12.66 -16.69
N ASN A 908 -30.33 -11.89 -15.62
CA ASN A 908 -29.80 -10.53 -15.50
C ASN A 908 -28.34 -10.49 -15.00
N LEU A 909 -27.76 -11.62 -14.57
CA LEU A 909 -26.40 -11.70 -14.05
C LEU A 909 -25.36 -11.76 -15.20
N SER A 910 -25.24 -10.69 -16.00
CA SER A 910 -24.43 -10.68 -17.23
C SER A 910 -22.96 -11.08 -17.04
N GLU A 911 -22.41 -10.80 -15.86
CA GLU A 911 -21.01 -11.06 -15.50
C GLU A 911 -20.76 -12.44 -14.90
N ILE A 912 -21.76 -13.34 -14.84
CA ILE A 912 -21.59 -14.68 -14.23
C ILE A 912 -20.77 -15.62 -15.14
N HIS A 913 -19.76 -16.29 -14.58
CA HIS A 913 -18.94 -17.26 -15.33
C HIS A 913 -19.44 -18.71 -15.18
N SER A 914 -20.03 -19.06 -14.02
CA SER A 914 -20.50 -20.43 -13.75
C SER A 914 -21.88 -20.45 -13.11
N LEU A 915 -22.81 -21.22 -13.67
CA LEU A 915 -24.12 -21.47 -13.09
C LEU A 915 -24.42 -22.98 -13.08
N ASN A 916 -24.52 -23.56 -11.89
CA ASN A 916 -24.80 -24.97 -11.70
C ASN A 916 -26.06 -25.16 -10.84
N LEU A 917 -27.12 -25.69 -11.45
CA LEU A 917 -28.41 -25.99 -10.82
C LEU A 917 -28.75 -27.49 -10.88
N SER A 918 -27.77 -28.33 -11.23
CA SER A 918 -28.00 -29.74 -11.50
C SER A 918 -28.40 -30.54 -10.26
N HIS A 919 -28.93 -31.76 -10.45
CA HIS A 919 -29.29 -32.66 -9.35
C HIS A 919 -30.23 -32.02 -8.31
N ASN A 920 -31.34 -31.46 -8.79
CA ASN A 920 -32.40 -30.89 -7.97
C ASN A 920 -33.77 -31.45 -8.42
N LYS A 921 -34.87 -30.84 -7.96
CA LYS A 921 -36.25 -31.16 -8.37
C LYS A 921 -36.91 -29.97 -9.08
N LEU A 922 -36.12 -29.20 -9.82
CA LEU A 922 -36.60 -28.01 -10.55
C LEU A 922 -37.52 -28.43 -11.69
N THR A 923 -38.55 -27.63 -11.94
CA THR A 923 -39.64 -27.88 -12.90
C THR A 923 -39.82 -26.67 -13.82
N GLY A 924 -40.71 -26.77 -14.81
CA GLY A 924 -40.95 -25.67 -15.74
C GLY A 924 -39.96 -25.64 -16.90
N VAL A 925 -39.81 -24.48 -17.54
CA VAL A 925 -38.99 -24.29 -18.74
C VAL A 925 -37.62 -23.69 -18.41
N ILE A 926 -36.63 -23.92 -19.28
CA ILE A 926 -35.36 -23.18 -19.23
C ILE A 926 -35.65 -21.72 -19.65
N PRO A 927 -35.31 -20.70 -18.84
CA PRO A 927 -35.60 -19.31 -19.18
C PRO A 927 -34.82 -18.84 -20.41
N SER A 928 -35.50 -18.25 -21.39
CA SER A 928 -34.84 -17.64 -22.55
C SER A 928 -33.98 -16.42 -22.18
N SER A 929 -34.21 -15.81 -21.02
CA SER A 929 -33.36 -14.73 -20.48
C SER A 929 -31.92 -15.15 -20.23
N PHE A 930 -31.60 -16.44 -20.15
CA PHE A 930 -30.23 -16.93 -20.01
C PHE A 930 -29.35 -16.60 -21.22
N SER A 931 -29.93 -16.23 -22.37
CA SER A 931 -29.15 -15.74 -23.53
C SER A 931 -28.40 -14.43 -23.26
N LYS A 932 -28.73 -13.71 -22.17
CA LYS A 932 -28.05 -12.47 -21.75
C LYS A 932 -26.78 -12.70 -20.91
N LEU A 933 -26.48 -13.94 -20.53
CA LEU A 933 -25.34 -14.29 -19.68
C LEU A 933 -24.04 -14.34 -20.50
N HIS A 934 -23.63 -13.23 -21.10
CA HIS A 934 -22.58 -13.24 -22.13
C HIS A 934 -21.19 -13.71 -21.65
N GLN A 935 -20.90 -13.63 -20.34
CA GLN A 935 -19.64 -14.12 -19.75
C GLN A 935 -19.71 -15.59 -19.29
N ILE A 936 -20.85 -16.27 -19.43
CA ILE A 936 -21.00 -17.63 -18.89
C ILE A 936 -20.12 -18.62 -19.65
N GLU A 937 -19.36 -19.39 -18.89
CA GLU A 937 -18.46 -20.43 -19.40
C GLU A 937 -18.96 -21.84 -19.03
N SER A 938 -19.74 -21.98 -17.96
CA SER A 938 -20.25 -23.26 -17.48
C SER A 938 -21.71 -23.15 -17.08
N LEU A 939 -22.59 -23.91 -17.75
CA LEU A 939 -24.02 -24.00 -17.46
C LEU A 939 -24.47 -25.45 -17.32
N ASP A 940 -24.79 -25.88 -16.11
CA ASP A 940 -25.29 -27.23 -15.83
C ASP A 940 -26.69 -27.20 -15.19
N LEU A 941 -27.66 -27.75 -15.92
CA LEU A 941 -29.07 -27.88 -15.54
C LEU A 941 -29.52 -29.35 -15.49
N SER A 942 -28.56 -30.28 -15.54
CA SER A 942 -28.85 -31.71 -15.65
C SER A 942 -29.51 -32.29 -14.40
N TYR A 943 -30.13 -33.48 -14.52
CA TYR A 943 -30.77 -34.19 -13.42
C TYR A 943 -31.81 -33.34 -12.66
N ASN A 944 -32.79 -32.82 -13.41
CA ASN A 944 -33.93 -32.08 -12.88
C ASN A 944 -35.24 -32.62 -13.51
N ASN A 945 -36.36 -31.92 -13.27
CA ASN A 945 -37.67 -32.20 -13.85
C ASN A 945 -38.09 -31.09 -14.84
N LEU A 946 -37.12 -30.46 -15.52
CA LEU A 946 -37.38 -29.40 -16.51
C LEU A 946 -38.10 -29.96 -17.74
N SER A 947 -38.88 -29.11 -18.40
CA SER A 947 -39.78 -29.47 -19.50
C SER A 947 -39.86 -28.35 -20.54
N GLY A 948 -40.49 -28.60 -21.69
CA GLY A 948 -40.54 -27.64 -22.79
C GLY A 948 -39.28 -27.70 -23.67
N GLU A 949 -39.09 -26.68 -24.49
CA GLU A 949 -37.98 -26.59 -25.45
C GLU A 949 -36.72 -25.99 -24.82
N ILE A 950 -35.55 -26.33 -25.37
CA ILE A 950 -34.30 -25.62 -25.08
C ILE A 950 -34.33 -24.30 -25.89
N PRO A 951 -34.25 -23.12 -25.26
CA PRO A 951 -34.35 -21.85 -25.99
C PRO A 951 -33.24 -21.70 -27.03
N ASN A 952 -33.59 -21.54 -28.31
CA ASN A 952 -32.61 -21.35 -29.39
C ASN A 952 -31.76 -20.08 -29.21
N GLN A 953 -32.23 -19.10 -28.43
CA GLN A 953 -31.47 -17.89 -28.11
C GLN A 953 -30.17 -18.19 -27.36
N LEU A 954 -30.03 -19.35 -26.70
CA LEU A 954 -28.81 -19.73 -25.99
C LEU A 954 -27.59 -19.89 -26.93
N VAL A 955 -27.81 -20.06 -28.23
CA VAL A 955 -26.73 -20.13 -29.24
C VAL A 955 -25.89 -18.84 -29.29
N GLU A 956 -26.40 -17.73 -28.75
CA GLU A 956 -25.69 -16.45 -28.65
C GLU A 956 -24.60 -16.42 -27.55
N LEU A 957 -24.53 -17.45 -26.69
CA LEU A 957 -23.54 -17.57 -25.62
C LEU A 957 -22.18 -18.05 -26.18
N ASN A 958 -21.35 -17.09 -26.59
CA ASN A 958 -20.08 -17.38 -27.25
C ASN A 958 -18.93 -17.80 -26.30
N SER A 959 -19.08 -17.59 -24.99
CA SER A 959 -18.09 -17.95 -23.96
C SER A 959 -18.32 -19.33 -23.35
N LEU A 960 -19.45 -19.98 -23.65
CA LEU A 960 -19.88 -21.23 -23.02
C LEU A 960 -18.98 -22.39 -23.44
N GLU A 961 -18.34 -23.05 -22.47
CA GLU A 961 -17.41 -24.17 -22.69
C GLU A 961 -18.01 -25.49 -22.19
N VAL A 962 -18.82 -25.45 -21.14
CA VAL A 962 -19.51 -26.62 -20.59
C VAL A 962 -21.00 -26.36 -20.54
N PHE A 963 -21.77 -27.24 -21.18
CA PHE A 963 -23.23 -27.22 -21.19
C PHE A 963 -23.81 -28.61 -20.94
N SER A 964 -24.75 -28.71 -20.01
CA SER A 964 -25.49 -29.96 -19.79
C SER A 964 -26.94 -29.70 -19.38
N VAL A 965 -27.86 -30.38 -20.07
CA VAL A 965 -29.30 -30.45 -19.76
C VAL A 965 -29.77 -31.90 -19.64
N ALA A 966 -28.83 -32.83 -19.46
CA ALA A 966 -29.08 -34.26 -19.42
C ALA A 966 -30.09 -34.64 -18.31
N PHE A 967 -30.80 -35.75 -18.48
CA PHE A 967 -31.74 -36.32 -17.53
C PHE A 967 -32.80 -35.32 -17.03
N ASN A 968 -33.53 -34.72 -17.98
CA ASN A 968 -34.71 -33.90 -17.76
C ASN A 968 -35.92 -34.45 -18.56
N ASN A 969 -37.01 -33.68 -18.64
CA ASN A 969 -38.20 -33.99 -19.45
C ASN A 969 -38.36 -32.99 -20.61
N LEU A 970 -37.25 -32.56 -21.21
CA LEU A 970 -37.22 -31.59 -22.31
C LEU A 970 -37.70 -32.23 -23.62
N SER A 971 -38.24 -31.39 -24.51
CA SER A 971 -38.87 -31.79 -25.77
C SER A 971 -38.50 -30.85 -26.91
N GLY A 972 -38.70 -31.29 -28.16
CA GLY A 972 -38.45 -30.45 -29.34
C GLY A 972 -37.04 -30.60 -29.90
N SER A 973 -36.68 -29.73 -30.85
CA SER A 973 -35.35 -29.74 -31.48
C SER A 973 -34.29 -29.18 -30.53
N ILE A 974 -33.13 -29.82 -30.45
CA ILE A 974 -31.94 -29.21 -29.83
C ILE A 974 -31.52 -27.94 -30.62
N PRO A 975 -30.84 -26.98 -29.97
CA PRO A 975 -30.33 -25.79 -30.65
C PRO A 975 -29.40 -26.13 -31.81
N GLU A 976 -29.38 -25.26 -32.83
CA GLU A 976 -28.52 -25.47 -34.00
C GLU A 976 -27.04 -25.52 -33.58
N PRO A 977 -26.25 -26.49 -34.11
CA PRO A 977 -24.82 -26.60 -33.81
C PRO A 977 -24.03 -25.46 -34.46
N LYS A 978 -24.06 -24.30 -33.83
CA LYS A 978 -23.38 -23.06 -34.23
C LYS A 978 -22.60 -22.49 -33.05
N ALA A 979 -21.47 -21.85 -33.33
CA ALA A 979 -20.57 -21.31 -32.30
C ALA A 979 -20.25 -22.38 -31.24
N GLN A 980 -20.38 -22.07 -29.95
CA GLN A 980 -20.10 -23.03 -28.88
C GLN A 980 -21.05 -24.22 -28.86
N PHE A 981 -22.31 -24.06 -29.28
CA PHE A 981 -23.25 -25.20 -29.34
C PHE A 981 -22.86 -26.28 -30.35
N GLY A 982 -21.91 -26.00 -31.25
CA GLY A 982 -21.32 -27.02 -32.13
C GLY A 982 -20.29 -27.93 -31.45
N THR A 983 -19.83 -27.61 -30.24
CA THR A 983 -18.81 -28.40 -29.51
C THR A 983 -19.44 -29.44 -28.57
N PHE A 984 -20.71 -29.28 -28.21
CA PHE A 984 -21.41 -30.19 -27.30
C PHE A 984 -21.83 -31.49 -27.98
N ILE A 985 -21.76 -32.58 -27.21
CA ILE A 985 -21.98 -33.95 -27.69
C ILE A 985 -23.28 -34.54 -27.11
N GLU A 986 -23.63 -35.76 -27.52
CA GLU A 986 -24.84 -36.47 -27.09
C GLU A 986 -25.04 -36.47 -25.56
N ASN A 987 -23.95 -36.62 -24.79
CA ASN A 987 -23.99 -36.64 -23.32
C ASN A 987 -24.59 -35.37 -22.70
N SER A 988 -24.46 -34.20 -23.34
CA SER A 988 -25.05 -32.94 -22.85
C SER A 988 -26.58 -32.96 -22.88
N TYR A 989 -27.19 -33.88 -23.64
CA TYR A 989 -28.63 -33.94 -23.89
C TYR A 989 -29.28 -35.28 -23.49
N GLU A 990 -28.46 -36.28 -23.11
CA GLU A 990 -28.90 -37.65 -22.80
C GLU A 990 -30.03 -37.67 -21.76
N GLY A 991 -30.89 -38.68 -21.78
CA GLY A 991 -31.94 -38.86 -20.77
C GLY A 991 -33.19 -37.99 -20.96
N ASN A 992 -33.24 -37.18 -22.02
CA ASN A 992 -34.44 -36.47 -22.47
C ASN A 992 -35.09 -37.22 -23.65
N PRO A 993 -36.16 -38.01 -23.43
CA PRO A 993 -36.70 -38.89 -24.46
C PRO A 993 -37.30 -38.16 -25.66
N PHE A 994 -37.85 -36.95 -25.43
CA PHE A 994 -38.59 -36.16 -26.43
C PHE A 994 -37.74 -35.13 -27.18
N LEU A 995 -36.43 -35.07 -26.93
CA LEU A 995 -35.52 -34.25 -27.72
C LEU A 995 -35.17 -34.95 -29.05
N CYS A 996 -35.01 -34.14 -30.09
CA CYS A 996 -34.62 -34.56 -31.43
C CYS A 996 -33.58 -33.61 -32.02
N GLY A 997 -32.83 -34.05 -33.04
CA GLY A 997 -31.79 -33.26 -33.67
C GLY A 997 -30.65 -34.10 -34.23
N VAL A 998 -29.78 -33.46 -35.01
CA VAL A 998 -28.67 -34.11 -35.73
C VAL A 998 -27.69 -34.78 -34.78
N ILE A 999 -27.31 -34.10 -33.68
CA ILE A 999 -26.38 -34.62 -32.65
C ILE A 999 -26.95 -35.85 -31.94
N LEU A 1000 -28.28 -35.90 -31.75
CA LEU A 1000 -28.98 -37.00 -31.08
C LEU A 1000 -29.34 -38.16 -32.02
N HIS A 1001 -29.02 -38.04 -33.31
CA HIS A 1001 -29.44 -39.01 -34.34
C HIS A 1001 -30.95 -39.30 -34.36
N LYS A 1002 -31.79 -38.33 -33.97
CA LYS A 1002 -33.26 -38.44 -33.89
C LYS A 1002 -33.94 -37.41 -34.81
N SER A 1003 -34.90 -37.86 -35.64
CA SER A 1003 -35.66 -36.99 -36.55
C SER A 1003 -36.76 -36.20 -35.83
N CYS A 1004 -36.85 -34.90 -36.10
CA CYS A 1004 -37.84 -33.99 -35.51
C CYS A 1004 -39.21 -34.01 -36.22
N SER A 1005 -39.78 -35.19 -36.45
CA SER A 1005 -41.08 -35.34 -37.13
C SER A 1005 -42.25 -35.22 -36.14
N LYS A 1006 -43.33 -34.51 -36.52
CA LYS A 1006 -44.45 -34.06 -35.66
C LYS A 1006 -45.40 -35.15 -35.09
N THR A 1007 -45.03 -36.42 -35.00
CA THR A 1007 -46.00 -37.51 -34.71
C THR A 1007 -45.94 -38.22 -33.36
N ASP A 1008 -45.07 -37.85 -32.42
CA ASP A 1008 -45.02 -38.56 -31.13
C ASP A 1008 -45.43 -37.66 -29.94
N SER A 1009 -46.73 -37.70 -29.63
CA SER A 1009 -47.28 -37.33 -28.32
C SER A 1009 -47.31 -38.57 -27.40
N PRO A 1010 -47.23 -38.41 -26.07
CA PRO A 1010 -46.62 -39.41 -25.18
C PRO A 1010 -47.58 -40.53 -24.73
N SER A 1011 -47.10 -41.77 -24.72
CA SER A 1011 -47.71 -42.89 -23.99
C SER A 1011 -46.80 -43.38 -22.86
N THR A 1012 -47.32 -43.24 -21.64
CA THR A 1012 -47.06 -44.01 -20.39
C THR A 1012 -45.62 -44.25 -19.91
N ILE A 1013 -45.36 -43.61 -18.76
CA ILE A 1013 -44.34 -43.83 -17.72
C ILE A 1013 -43.76 -45.26 -17.69
N SER A 1014 -42.44 -45.34 -17.86
CA SER A 1014 -41.61 -46.40 -17.24
C SER A 1014 -40.70 -45.76 -16.20
N THR A 1015 -40.94 -46.06 -14.93
CA THR A 1015 -40.06 -45.70 -13.81
C THR A 1015 -38.68 -46.31 -14.01
N VAL A 1016 -37.65 -45.47 -14.13
CA VAL A 1016 -36.24 -45.90 -14.02
C VAL A 1016 -35.98 -46.27 -12.56
N SER A 1017 -35.49 -47.48 -12.32
CA SER A 1017 -35.25 -48.03 -10.98
C SER A 1017 -34.13 -47.30 -10.22
N GLU A 1018 -34.31 -47.15 -8.91
CA GLU A 1018 -33.36 -46.53 -7.97
C GLU A 1018 -31.95 -47.16 -7.96
N ASP A 1019 -31.78 -48.37 -8.50
CA ASP A 1019 -30.52 -49.11 -8.49
C ASP A 1019 -29.45 -48.55 -9.45
N LYS A 1020 -29.82 -47.80 -10.50
CA LYS A 1020 -28.83 -47.10 -11.35
C LYS A 1020 -28.36 -45.78 -10.74
N ARG A 1021 -29.17 -45.13 -9.90
CA ARG A 1021 -28.74 -43.92 -9.14
C ARG A 1021 -27.67 -44.26 -8.10
N ARG A 1022 -27.75 -45.43 -7.45
CA ARG A 1022 -26.77 -45.85 -6.43
C ARG A 1022 -25.41 -46.28 -6.99
N ARG A 1023 -25.35 -46.88 -8.18
CA ARG A 1023 -24.07 -47.39 -8.74
C ARG A 1023 -23.10 -46.31 -9.26
N TRP A 1024 -23.52 -45.05 -9.33
CA TRP A 1024 -22.63 -43.92 -9.66
C TRP A 1024 -22.08 -43.22 -8.40
N PHE A 1025 -22.78 -43.31 -7.26
CA PHE A 1025 -22.31 -42.82 -5.95
C PHE A 1025 -20.97 -43.44 -5.52
N ASP A 1026 -20.68 -44.67 -5.95
CA ASP A 1026 -19.45 -45.38 -5.57
C ASP A 1026 -18.27 -45.13 -6.53
N ARG A 1027 -18.42 -44.34 -7.61
CA ARG A 1027 -17.33 -44.09 -8.59
C ARG A 1027 -16.67 -42.71 -8.49
N TYR A 1028 -17.20 -41.80 -7.68
CA TYR A 1028 -16.70 -40.43 -7.51
C TYR A 1028 -16.65 -40.02 -6.02
N LEU A 1029 -16.31 -40.97 -5.16
CA LEU A 1029 -15.79 -40.73 -3.80
C LEU A 1029 -14.27 -40.86 -3.83
#